data_AF-A0A212C408-F1
#
_entry.id   AF-A0A212C408-F1
#
_cell.length_a   1.000
_cell.length_b   1.000
_cell.length_c   1.000
_cell.angle_alpha   90.00
_cell.angle_beta   90.00
_cell.angle_gamma   90.00
#
_symmetry.space_group_name_H-M   'P 1'
#
loop_
_entity.id
_entity.type
_entity.pdbx_description
1 polymer ?
#
loop_
_entity_poly.entity_id
_entity_poly.type
_entity_poly.pdbx_seq_one_letter_code
_entity_poly.pdbx_strand_id
1 'polypeptide(L)'
;MTVGIFANCTFCLKVKHLSRQQKRKLQTDIKENGGNFSFLLNAQCTHVILDNADVLSQYQLKSIQKNHILITNPDFVWESIKERRLLDTEIYGPKMETNDSSFLDSSTEENTVELTKFHAEDVEIPHLPQDFEVAKYNILEKVVTEGGKETAVVELQCLQGPGDRGFLICTHFLLATGTQTRRQSSVRKTSADASEYYENYIEELKKQGFLLKEHFTPEATQLASEKLQALLLEEVINSSALSPEVSGLVEMLWAEALGRLEDTLLRPVGMMSLNDVSKAEGILLLVKEAVRNGETQEQLQTMLTEFYRLIPHRAATAEKVSLSLLAKKEDLCQLIRDMVNVCETNLAKPNPPSLAKYRALRCKIEHVEPNTEEFLRVREEVLQNNHRVSETTEFRSHIGNVRHLLHGSSVQSFMGILSRGLLLPKVVEDRGVKRTDIGNLGSGIYFSDSLSTSIKYSHPGQTDGTRLLVVCDVALGRCMDLHERNFSLTEAPPEYDSVHGVRGTDTVSSDFEVFLLRQTGSCFYQICLSLNNYCIATDDEFVVYKTNQVKMKYIVKFSVSGDEIKDFHPCDNTELEEYRPEFSHFSTVEDHQLPGSTPFPDIKAGLQDASGSSVPLEDVHIKGKIIDFVAQVVVFQTYTNQNHVPIEAKYVFPLDDKAAVCGFEAFINGKHLVGEIKEKEAAQREYRVAISQGHGAYLMDQEAPDIFTVSVGNLPPKAKVLIKITYITELSVQGACVVFFLPATVAPWQQDRALRENLQDTVEKICIKETGTKQSNWDVGLSHLSVHFGSFSLSMSIEMPHMIEFIFSDTHDLRKKRTDCKAVISTVEGSSLDSNGFSLLIGLVDVYLPRMWVEKHPEKESEACMLVFQPNLDITIPDEAERSEVIICLDCSNSMEGETFLQAKQIALHTLSCVGKEQKVNVIKFGTGYKELFSYPKCITSNKTPTEFIMSATPTMGNTDFWKTLRYLSLLCPSHVLRNILLISDGHLQNESLTLQLVRRSVPHTRLFSCGVSSTANRHVLRTLSHYGAGVFEYFNSKSKHSWKKQIEAQMGRMSSPSCHSVSVKWQQLSTDAPAPLQAPAQVQSLFHSERLLVYGLTPHCTQATLHALIQEREYSTVVSTTELQKTTGRMKKQTLKSLIIKLSKENSLITQFTSFVAVEKRDGNESLSPDIPNTLELIAKEDIDFLPYMSWQGEQPDASRM
;
A
#
# COMPACT_ATOMS: atom_id res chain seq x y z
N MET A 1 -19.22 49.29 -51.26
CA MET A 1 -18.86 48.12 -50.44
C MET A 1 -17.56 48.44 -49.76
N THR A 2 -17.58 48.75 -48.47
CA THR A 2 -16.38 48.88 -47.64
C THR A 2 -15.74 47.49 -47.52
N VAL A 3 -14.52 47.34 -48.05
CA VAL A 3 -13.75 46.10 -47.91
C VAL A 3 -13.48 45.89 -46.42
N GLY A 4 -13.93 44.76 -45.86
CA GLY A 4 -13.71 44.43 -44.46
C GLY A 4 -12.21 44.38 -44.15
N ILE A 5 -11.81 44.81 -42.95
CA ILE A 5 -10.40 44.92 -42.52
C ILE A 5 -9.65 43.59 -42.73
N PHE A 6 -10.36 42.46 -42.59
CA PHE A 6 -9.83 41.12 -42.72
C PHE A 6 -10.31 40.36 -43.97
N ALA A 7 -10.81 41.05 -45.00
CA ALA A 7 -11.45 40.43 -46.18
C ALA A 7 -10.60 39.34 -46.87
N ASN A 8 -9.27 39.41 -46.78
CA ASN A 8 -8.33 38.44 -47.35
C ASN A 8 -7.63 37.58 -46.29
N CYS A 9 -8.13 37.55 -45.05
CA CYS A 9 -7.50 36.83 -43.95
C CYS A 9 -8.32 35.60 -43.52
N THR A 10 -7.63 34.47 -43.37
CA THR A 10 -8.19 33.25 -42.79
C THR A 10 -7.43 32.93 -41.51
N PHE A 11 -8.13 32.96 -40.38
CA PHE A 11 -7.56 32.79 -39.05
C PHE A 11 -7.74 31.36 -38.54
N CYS A 12 -6.67 30.80 -37.98
CA CYS A 12 -6.73 29.62 -37.13
C CYS A 12 -6.50 30.03 -35.68
N LEU A 13 -7.47 29.76 -34.79
CA LEU A 13 -7.38 30.15 -33.39
C LEU A 13 -6.79 29.01 -32.55
N LYS A 14 -5.66 29.27 -31.90
CA LYS A 14 -4.97 28.36 -30.99
C LYS A 14 -4.75 29.06 -29.64
N VAL A 15 -5.88 29.37 -28.99
CA VAL A 15 -5.93 30.12 -27.74
C VAL A 15 -6.38 29.23 -26.57
N LYS A 16 -5.51 28.99 -25.58
CA LYS A 16 -5.77 28.12 -24.43
C LYS A 16 -6.31 28.87 -23.21
N HIS A 17 -5.80 30.06 -22.94
CA HIS A 17 -5.97 30.84 -21.70
C HIS A 17 -7.08 31.91 -21.77
N LEU A 18 -7.58 32.26 -22.96
CA LEU A 18 -8.75 33.16 -23.08
C LEU A 18 -10.05 32.52 -22.53
N SER A 19 -10.85 33.32 -21.81
CA SER A 19 -12.17 32.90 -21.33
C SER A 19 -13.14 32.58 -22.48
N ARG A 20 -14.18 31.78 -22.21
CA ARG A 20 -15.20 31.40 -23.21
C ARG A 20 -15.90 32.62 -23.84
N GLN A 21 -16.09 33.69 -23.07
CA GLN A 21 -16.69 34.94 -23.54
C GLN A 21 -15.74 35.71 -24.48
N GLN A 22 -14.45 35.80 -24.13
CA GLN A 22 -13.44 36.46 -24.98
C GLN A 22 -13.20 35.72 -26.29
N LYS A 23 -13.19 34.38 -26.28
CA LYS A 23 -13.06 33.57 -27.50
C LYS A 23 -14.22 33.79 -28.46
N ARG A 24 -15.46 33.87 -27.95
CA ARG A 24 -16.64 34.19 -28.75
C ARG A 24 -16.56 35.62 -29.32
N LYS A 25 -16.15 36.59 -28.49
CA LYS A 25 -15.96 37.98 -28.94
C LYS A 25 -14.92 38.07 -30.06
N LEU A 26 -13.75 37.46 -29.89
CA LEU A 26 -12.69 37.41 -30.92
C LEU A 26 -13.19 36.78 -32.23
N GLN A 27 -13.99 35.71 -32.13
CA GLN A 27 -14.59 35.08 -33.29
C GLN A 27 -15.60 35.97 -34.02
N THR A 28 -16.46 36.65 -33.27
CA THR A 28 -17.43 37.62 -33.81
C THR A 28 -16.71 38.79 -34.47
N ASP A 29 -15.73 39.38 -33.80
CA ASP A 29 -14.96 40.54 -34.24
C ASP A 29 -14.26 40.28 -35.59
N ILE A 30 -13.64 39.12 -35.78
CA ILE A 30 -13.01 38.74 -37.06
C ILE A 30 -14.06 38.60 -38.17
N LYS A 31 -15.18 37.93 -37.89
CA LYS A 31 -16.22 37.63 -38.89
C LYS A 31 -16.96 38.90 -39.33
N GLU A 32 -17.30 39.78 -38.39
CA GLU A 32 -17.97 41.06 -38.68
C GLU A 32 -17.08 42.02 -39.49
N ASN A 33 -15.75 41.87 -39.39
CA ASN A 33 -14.78 42.64 -40.14
C ASN A 33 -14.24 41.90 -41.39
N GLY A 34 -14.96 40.87 -41.86
CA GLY A 34 -14.73 40.23 -43.16
C GLY A 34 -13.74 39.07 -43.18
N GLY A 35 -13.23 38.61 -42.03
CA GLY A 35 -12.29 37.49 -41.93
C GLY A 35 -12.95 36.12 -41.90
N ASN A 36 -12.21 35.11 -42.38
CA ASN A 36 -12.65 33.70 -42.40
C ASN A 36 -11.97 32.88 -41.29
N PHE A 37 -12.57 31.74 -40.92
CA PHE A 37 -12.00 30.81 -39.95
C PHE A 37 -11.66 29.47 -40.55
N SER A 38 -10.55 28.90 -40.10
CA SER A 38 -10.26 27.49 -40.27
C SER A 38 -10.13 26.80 -38.91
N PHE A 39 -10.88 25.71 -38.72
CA PHE A 39 -10.82 24.89 -37.50
C PHE A 39 -9.52 24.07 -37.41
N LEU A 40 -8.84 23.87 -38.54
CA LEU A 40 -7.59 23.14 -38.65
C LEU A 40 -6.54 24.03 -39.30
N LEU A 41 -5.29 23.93 -38.83
CA LEU A 41 -4.17 24.62 -39.46
C LEU A 41 -3.91 23.99 -40.83
N ASN A 42 -4.11 24.74 -41.91
CA ASN A 42 -3.94 24.28 -43.28
C ASN A 42 -3.36 25.40 -44.17
N ALA A 43 -3.10 25.09 -45.44
CA ALA A 43 -2.49 26.03 -46.39
C ALA A 43 -3.37 27.25 -46.76
N GLN A 44 -4.66 27.26 -46.39
CA GLN A 44 -5.56 28.39 -46.63
C GLN A 44 -5.55 29.41 -45.49
N CYS A 45 -4.92 29.07 -44.35
CA CYS A 45 -4.77 29.98 -43.21
C CYS A 45 -3.71 31.04 -43.54
N THR A 46 -4.03 32.31 -43.29
CA THR A 46 -3.07 33.42 -43.41
C THR A 46 -2.49 33.83 -42.07
N HIS A 47 -3.24 33.63 -40.98
CA HIS A 47 -2.81 33.96 -39.61
C HIS A 47 -3.15 32.83 -38.62
N VAL A 48 -2.27 32.62 -37.65
CA VAL A 48 -2.51 31.82 -36.45
C VAL A 48 -2.52 32.75 -35.24
N ILE A 49 -3.64 32.76 -34.51
CA ILE A 49 -3.75 33.52 -33.26
C ILE A 49 -3.37 32.64 -32.08
N LEU A 50 -2.33 33.04 -31.36
CA LEU A 50 -1.81 32.37 -30.15
C LEU A 50 -1.92 33.29 -28.94
N ASP A 51 -2.36 32.75 -27.81
CA ASP A 51 -2.22 33.42 -26.51
C ASP A 51 -0.98 32.96 -25.71
N ASN A 52 -0.30 31.90 -26.17
CA ASN A 52 0.96 31.41 -25.62
C ASN A 52 1.77 30.68 -26.72
N ALA A 53 3.09 30.85 -26.75
CA ALA A 53 4.00 30.25 -27.72
C ALA A 53 4.08 28.71 -27.61
N ASP A 54 3.84 28.13 -26.43
CA ASP A 54 3.96 26.69 -26.16
C ASP A 54 2.78 25.85 -26.70
N VAL A 55 1.81 26.47 -27.36
CA VAL A 55 0.57 25.81 -27.83
C VAL A 55 0.77 25.07 -29.16
N LEU A 56 1.85 25.37 -29.90
CA LEU A 56 2.12 24.78 -31.21
C LEU A 56 3.02 23.54 -31.11
N SER A 57 2.60 22.43 -31.74
CA SER A 57 3.49 21.26 -31.89
C SER A 57 4.58 21.51 -32.95
N GLN A 58 5.69 20.76 -32.91
CA GLN A 58 6.74 20.84 -33.94
C GLN A 58 6.22 20.63 -35.37
N TYR A 59 5.19 19.79 -35.57
CA TYR A 59 4.54 19.61 -36.87
C TYR A 59 3.79 20.88 -37.31
N GLN A 60 3.08 21.54 -36.39
CA GLN A 60 2.37 22.79 -36.68
C GLN A 60 3.33 23.92 -36.99
N LEU A 61 4.45 24.02 -36.27
CA LEU A 61 5.53 24.97 -36.57
C LEU A 61 6.11 24.75 -37.98
N LYS A 62 6.41 23.50 -38.36
CA LYS A 62 6.85 23.18 -39.73
C LYS A 62 5.79 23.52 -40.78
N SER A 63 4.51 23.31 -40.49
CA SER A 63 3.42 23.67 -41.42
C SER A 63 3.23 25.19 -41.55
N ILE A 64 3.43 25.94 -40.47
CA ILE A 64 3.38 27.41 -40.46
C ILE A 64 4.52 27.97 -41.29
N GLN A 65 5.75 27.48 -41.07
CA GLN A 65 6.92 27.86 -41.86
C GLN A 65 6.76 27.51 -43.34
N LYS A 66 6.30 26.29 -43.65
CA LYS A 66 6.12 25.82 -45.04
C LYS A 66 5.10 26.65 -45.81
N ASN A 67 4.01 27.07 -45.16
CA ASN A 67 2.91 27.80 -45.80
C ASN A 67 2.98 29.32 -45.57
N HIS A 68 4.06 29.84 -44.98
CA HIS A 68 4.28 31.27 -44.69
C HIS A 68 3.11 31.92 -43.92
N ILE A 69 2.57 31.20 -42.92
CA ILE A 69 1.43 31.66 -42.12
C ILE A 69 1.94 32.59 -41.02
N LEU A 70 1.33 33.75 -40.83
CA LEU A 70 1.76 34.73 -39.82
C LEU A 70 1.28 34.32 -38.42
N ILE A 71 2.16 34.41 -37.42
CA ILE A 71 1.80 34.15 -36.02
C ILE A 71 1.58 35.48 -35.32
N THR A 72 0.39 35.68 -34.75
CA THR A 72 0.08 36.87 -33.97
C THR A 72 -0.70 36.52 -32.70
N ASN A 73 -0.83 37.48 -31.79
CA ASN A 73 -1.64 37.35 -30.58
C ASN A 73 -3.05 37.95 -30.77
N PRO A 74 -4.00 37.75 -29.83
CA PRO A 74 -5.35 38.30 -29.94
C PRO A 74 -5.41 39.82 -30.07
N ASP A 75 -4.43 40.55 -29.51
CA ASP A 75 -4.40 42.02 -29.54
C ASP A 75 -4.24 42.56 -30.97
N PHE A 76 -3.56 41.81 -31.86
CA PHE A 76 -3.48 42.13 -33.28
C PHE A 76 -4.86 42.38 -33.91
N VAL A 77 -5.83 41.52 -33.60
CA VAL A 77 -7.18 41.58 -34.16
C VAL A 77 -7.92 42.78 -33.59
N TRP A 78 -7.89 42.97 -32.27
CA TRP A 78 -8.61 44.05 -31.62
C TRP A 78 -8.06 45.43 -31.98
N GLU A 79 -6.73 45.59 -32.02
CA GLU A 79 -6.11 46.85 -32.40
C GLU A 79 -6.27 47.13 -33.90
N SER A 80 -6.26 46.11 -34.78
CA SER A 80 -6.57 46.29 -36.22
C SER A 80 -7.98 46.80 -36.46
N ILE A 81 -8.95 46.33 -35.66
CA ILE A 81 -10.33 46.82 -35.71
C ILE A 81 -10.41 48.27 -35.21
N LYS A 82 -9.74 48.55 -34.09
CA LYS A 82 -9.72 49.89 -33.47
C LYS A 82 -9.11 50.95 -34.39
N GLU A 83 -7.99 50.62 -35.03
CA GLU A 83 -7.29 51.49 -36.00
C GLU A 83 -7.93 51.49 -37.41
N ARG A 84 -8.99 50.69 -37.61
CA ARG A 84 -9.73 50.52 -38.87
C ARG A 84 -8.84 50.16 -40.08
N ARG A 85 -7.72 49.48 -39.83
CA ARG A 85 -6.76 49.01 -40.84
C ARG A 85 -6.04 47.76 -40.35
N LEU A 86 -5.58 46.92 -41.27
CA LEU A 86 -4.75 45.76 -40.91
C LEU A 86 -3.39 46.27 -40.41
N LEU A 87 -3.04 45.94 -39.17
CA LEU A 87 -1.78 46.36 -38.55
C LEU A 87 -0.62 45.45 -38.97
N ASP A 88 0.60 45.87 -38.66
CA ASP A 88 1.80 45.08 -38.92
C ASP A 88 1.91 43.92 -37.92
N THR A 89 2.11 42.70 -38.41
CA THR A 89 2.17 41.49 -37.60
C THR A 89 3.44 41.38 -36.75
N GLU A 90 4.54 42.05 -37.12
CA GLU A 90 5.82 41.97 -36.39
C GLU A 90 5.73 42.52 -34.96
N ILE A 91 4.83 43.46 -34.71
CA ILE A 91 4.61 44.10 -33.40
C ILE A 91 3.79 43.19 -32.46
N TYR A 92 2.98 42.29 -33.03
CA TYR A 92 2.02 41.44 -32.30
C TYR A 92 2.38 39.95 -32.33
N GLY A 93 3.61 39.63 -32.73
CA GLY A 93 4.18 38.28 -32.62
C GLY A 93 4.52 37.90 -31.17
N PRO A 94 4.65 36.60 -30.85
CA PRO A 94 5.11 36.16 -29.54
C PRO A 94 6.54 36.67 -29.29
N LYS A 95 6.76 37.39 -28.18
CA LYS A 95 8.11 37.82 -27.78
C LYS A 95 8.98 36.60 -27.51
N MET A 96 9.90 36.28 -28.43
CA MET A 96 10.92 35.26 -28.23
C MET A 96 12.22 35.94 -27.79
N GLU A 97 12.78 35.52 -26.65
CA GLU A 97 14.13 35.89 -26.25
C GLU A 97 15.12 35.18 -27.19
N THR A 98 15.74 35.95 -28.10
CA THR A 98 16.70 35.45 -29.08
C THR A 98 18.13 35.59 -28.56
N ASN A 99 18.81 34.45 -28.35
CA ASN A 99 20.26 34.36 -28.38
C ASN A 99 20.72 34.54 -29.83
N ASP A 100 21.44 35.62 -30.14
CA ASP A 100 22.16 35.77 -31.40
C ASP A 100 23.67 35.97 -31.15
N SER A 101 24.46 35.18 -31.86
CA SER A 101 25.92 35.21 -31.88
C SER A 101 26.42 35.39 -33.32
N SER A 102 27.56 36.07 -33.44
CA SER A 102 28.50 36.16 -34.59
C SER A 102 28.43 37.48 -35.40
N PHE A 103 29.49 38.23 -35.76
CA PHE A 103 30.96 38.09 -35.76
C PHE A 103 31.59 39.51 -35.74
N LEU A 104 32.70 39.73 -35.01
CA LEU A 104 33.87 40.51 -35.47
C LEU A 104 35.07 40.36 -34.50
N ASP A 105 36.25 40.34 -35.09
CA ASP A 105 37.52 39.75 -34.66
C ASP A 105 38.29 40.41 -33.50
N SER A 106 39.17 39.56 -32.94
CA SER A 106 40.47 39.84 -32.31
C SER A 106 40.50 40.47 -30.90
N SER A 107 40.73 39.64 -29.89
CA SER A 107 42.02 39.58 -29.16
C SER A 107 41.89 38.59 -28.00
N THR A 108 42.96 37.82 -27.83
CA THR A 108 43.21 36.88 -26.72
C THR A 108 42.94 37.52 -25.36
N GLU A 109 42.11 36.90 -24.52
CA GLU A 109 42.22 36.91 -23.05
C GLU A 109 41.25 35.91 -22.40
N GLU A 110 41.58 35.51 -21.18
CA GLU A 110 41.28 34.23 -20.53
C GLU A 110 39.81 34.02 -20.11
N ASN A 111 39.34 32.77 -20.22
CA ASN A 111 38.07 32.30 -19.65
C ASN A 111 38.05 32.52 -18.13
N THR A 112 37.31 33.54 -17.68
CA THR A 112 37.01 33.74 -16.27
C THR A 112 35.61 33.19 -15.98
N VAL A 113 35.57 32.21 -15.08
CA VAL A 113 34.39 31.58 -14.47
C VAL A 113 33.45 32.66 -13.90
N GLU A 114 32.18 32.69 -14.32
CA GLU A 114 31.19 33.59 -13.71
C GLU A 114 30.86 33.13 -12.28
N LEU A 115 31.18 34.02 -11.34
CA LEU A 115 31.23 33.84 -9.90
C LEU A 115 29.89 33.40 -9.26
N THR A 116 30.00 32.36 -8.44
CA THR A 116 29.39 32.25 -7.10
C THR A 116 29.04 33.61 -6.49
N LYS A 117 27.75 33.88 -6.22
CA LYS A 117 27.37 34.97 -5.31
C LYS A 117 27.74 34.55 -3.88
N PHE A 118 28.85 35.08 -3.40
CA PHE A 118 29.25 35.04 -1.99
C PHE A 118 28.46 36.11 -1.25
N HIS A 119 27.60 35.72 -0.31
CA HIS A 119 27.23 36.61 0.79
C HIS A 119 28.20 36.34 1.94
N ALA A 120 29.16 37.26 2.12
CA ALA A 120 29.95 37.37 3.33
C ALA A 120 29.39 38.56 4.12
N GLU A 121 28.97 38.27 5.35
CA GLU A 121 28.66 39.18 6.48
C GLU A 121 27.51 40.20 6.29
N ASP A 122 26.63 40.23 7.30
CA ASP A 122 25.66 41.27 7.67
C ASP A 122 24.81 41.92 6.56
N VAL A 123 24.03 41.11 5.85
CA VAL A 123 22.89 41.59 5.06
C VAL A 123 21.66 40.78 5.45
N GLU A 124 20.56 41.47 5.75
CA GLU A 124 19.24 40.88 6.07
C GLU A 124 18.99 39.62 5.23
N ILE A 125 18.85 38.51 5.94
CA ILE A 125 18.51 37.20 5.39
C ILE A 125 17.30 37.42 4.46
N PRO A 126 17.39 37.14 3.14
CA PRO A 126 16.20 37.14 2.31
C PRO A 126 15.22 36.17 2.97
N HIS A 127 14.06 36.67 3.40
CA HIS A 127 13.05 35.85 4.06
C HIS A 127 12.86 34.57 3.25
N LEU A 128 13.23 33.42 3.83
CA LEU A 128 12.93 32.14 3.20
C LEU A 128 11.43 32.08 2.97
N PRO A 129 10.95 31.47 1.88
CA PRO A 129 9.59 30.99 1.83
C PRO A 129 9.38 30.11 3.06
N GLN A 130 8.42 30.43 3.93
CA GLN A 130 8.11 29.61 5.10
C GLN A 130 7.67 28.18 4.71
N ASP A 131 7.31 27.98 3.44
CA ASP A 131 6.75 26.75 2.89
C ASP A 131 7.78 25.96 2.04
N PHE A 132 8.66 25.21 2.71
CA PHE A 132 9.56 24.23 2.07
C PHE A 132 9.57 22.88 2.80
N GLU A 133 9.95 21.82 2.09
CA GLU A 133 10.26 20.50 2.66
C GLU A 133 11.72 20.12 2.38
N VAL A 134 12.37 19.43 3.31
CA VAL A 134 13.75 18.93 3.15
C VAL A 134 13.72 17.58 2.44
N ALA A 135 14.36 17.49 1.28
CA ALA A 135 14.40 16.30 0.43
C ALA A 135 15.64 15.43 0.69
N LYS A 136 16.82 16.05 0.87
CA LYS A 136 18.06 15.38 1.29
C LYS A 136 18.83 16.25 2.26
N TYR A 137 19.67 15.62 3.07
CA TYR A 137 20.60 16.32 3.93
C TYR A 137 21.87 15.50 4.18
N ASN A 138 22.98 16.16 4.48
CA ASN A 138 24.22 15.54 4.91
C ASN A 138 24.93 16.44 5.93
N ILE A 139 25.62 15.81 6.87
CA ILE A 139 26.51 16.48 7.81
C ILE A 139 27.94 16.11 7.47
N LEU A 140 28.80 17.11 7.46
CA LEU A 140 30.22 16.91 7.31
C LEU A 140 31.00 17.65 8.39
N GLU A 141 32.11 17.07 8.81
CA GLU A 141 32.98 17.66 9.84
C GLU A 141 34.42 17.70 9.36
N LYS A 142 35.12 18.77 9.70
CA LYS A 142 36.55 18.94 9.41
C LYS A 142 37.30 19.31 10.70
N VAL A 143 38.38 18.60 10.98
CA VAL A 143 39.26 18.87 12.13
C VAL A 143 40.34 19.85 11.66
N VAL A 144 40.47 20.98 12.35
CA VAL A 144 41.47 22.02 12.07
C VAL A 144 42.69 21.80 12.97
N THR A 145 43.88 22.15 12.48
CA THR A 145 45.18 21.90 13.12
C THR A 145 45.37 22.51 14.51
N GLU A 146 44.51 23.44 14.94
CA GLU A 146 44.55 24.09 16.27
C GLU A 146 43.57 23.47 17.29
N GLY A 147 42.95 22.32 16.99
CA GLY A 147 42.00 21.65 17.88
C GLY A 147 40.56 22.13 17.74
N GLY A 148 40.30 23.07 16.84
CA GLY A 148 38.95 23.50 16.47
C GLY A 148 38.28 22.55 15.47
N LYS A 149 36.96 22.44 15.56
CA LYS A 149 36.14 21.56 14.71
C LYS A 149 35.17 22.41 13.89
N GLU A 150 35.22 22.27 12.58
CA GLU A 150 34.24 22.87 11.66
C GLU A 150 33.15 21.87 11.32
N THR A 151 31.89 22.30 11.41
CA THR A 151 30.72 21.45 11.09
C THR A 151 29.93 22.09 9.96
N ALA A 152 29.53 21.31 8.97
CA ALA A 152 28.73 21.76 7.83
C ALA A 152 27.47 20.90 7.72
N VAL A 153 26.29 21.54 7.67
CA VAL A 153 25.00 20.91 7.40
C VAL A 153 24.52 21.36 6.02
N VAL A 154 24.45 20.42 5.09
CA VAL A 154 23.96 20.63 3.73
C VAL A 154 22.53 20.12 3.63
N GLU A 155 21.61 20.94 3.11
CA GLU A 155 20.20 20.63 2.93
C GLU A 155 19.79 20.85 1.47
N LEU A 156 19.18 19.85 0.85
CA LEU A 156 18.44 19.98 -0.41
C LEU A 156 16.96 20.17 -0.09
N GLN A 157 16.46 21.36 -0.33
CA GLN A 157 15.10 21.79 -0.02
C GLN A 157 14.24 21.85 -1.28
N CYS A 158 12.98 21.45 -1.17
CA CYS A 158 11.97 21.51 -2.22
C CYS A 158 10.91 22.55 -1.84
N LEU A 159 10.69 23.54 -2.71
CA LEU A 159 9.71 24.61 -2.50
C LEU A 159 8.33 24.15 -3.00
N GLN A 160 7.28 24.28 -2.17
CA GLN A 160 5.92 23.94 -2.59
C GLN A 160 5.20 25.18 -3.16
N GLY A 161 4.93 25.17 -4.47
CA GLY A 161 4.11 26.19 -5.14
C GLY A 161 3.31 25.62 -6.32
N PRO A 162 2.19 26.25 -6.76
CA PRO A 162 1.32 25.74 -7.83
C PRO A 162 1.89 25.80 -9.26
N GLY A 163 3.21 25.92 -9.43
CA GLY A 163 3.94 25.96 -10.70
C GLY A 163 5.45 25.82 -10.45
N ASP A 164 6.16 25.16 -11.37
CA ASP A 164 7.59 24.78 -11.37
C ASP A 164 8.27 24.70 -9.98
N ARG A 165 8.42 23.47 -9.45
CA ARG A 165 9.08 23.24 -8.16
C ARG A 165 10.53 23.71 -8.23
N GLY A 166 10.85 24.79 -7.52
CA GLY A 166 12.23 25.21 -7.29
C GLY A 166 12.90 24.33 -6.23
N PHE A 167 14.17 24.01 -6.45
CA PHE A 167 15.03 23.31 -5.49
C PHE A 167 16.09 24.27 -4.97
N LEU A 168 16.34 24.23 -3.67
CA LEU A 168 17.33 25.09 -3.01
C LEU A 168 18.31 24.20 -2.24
N ILE A 169 19.59 24.28 -2.59
CA ILE A 169 20.66 23.65 -1.81
C ILE A 169 21.19 24.72 -0.86
N CYS A 170 21.05 24.51 0.45
CA CYS A 170 21.58 25.38 1.49
C CYS A 170 22.67 24.66 2.28
N THR A 171 23.72 25.38 2.66
CA THR A 171 24.75 24.86 3.57
C THR A 171 24.98 25.84 4.71
N HIS A 172 24.94 25.34 5.93
CA HIS A 172 25.24 26.08 7.14
C HIS A 172 26.53 25.55 7.76
N PHE A 173 27.49 26.44 8.00
CA PHE A 173 28.78 26.14 8.60
C PHE A 173 28.86 26.72 10.00
N LEU A 174 29.37 25.94 10.95
CA LEU A 174 29.88 26.40 12.23
C LEU A 174 31.41 26.41 12.17
N LEU A 175 32.01 27.59 12.35
CA LEU A 175 33.46 27.79 12.30
C LEU A 175 34.12 27.36 13.62
N ALA A 176 35.42 27.07 13.57
CA ALA A 176 36.23 26.56 14.68
C ALA A 176 36.18 27.39 15.98
N THR A 177 35.76 28.65 15.93
CA THR A 177 35.62 29.55 17.09
C THR A 177 34.29 29.41 17.83
N GLY A 178 33.32 28.63 17.31
CA GLY A 178 32.04 28.33 17.95
C GLY A 178 31.01 29.47 17.97
N THR A 179 31.41 30.70 17.63
CA THR A 179 30.54 31.90 17.68
C THR A 179 30.11 32.44 16.31
N GLN A 180 30.76 32.01 15.23
CA GLN A 180 30.52 32.56 13.88
C GLN A 180 29.98 31.50 12.94
N THR A 181 28.82 31.77 12.35
CA THR A 181 28.16 30.89 11.36
C THR A 181 28.26 31.47 9.95
N ARG A 182 28.50 30.62 8.96
CA ARG A 182 28.48 31.00 7.54
C ARG A 182 27.39 30.22 6.80
N ARG A 183 26.66 30.88 5.89
CA ARG A 183 25.65 30.23 5.05
C ARG A 183 25.99 30.35 3.57
N GLN A 184 25.72 29.30 2.81
CA GLN A 184 25.79 29.28 1.34
C GLN A 184 24.50 28.71 0.77
N SER A 185 24.07 29.17 -0.40
CA SER A 185 22.87 28.61 -1.03
C SER A 185 22.90 28.68 -2.56
N SER A 186 22.25 27.73 -3.22
CA SER A 186 22.18 27.62 -4.68
C SER A 186 20.81 27.12 -5.14
N VAL A 187 20.20 27.76 -6.15
CA VAL A 187 18.86 27.43 -6.65
C VAL A 187 18.93 26.61 -7.94
N ARG A 188 18.09 25.58 -8.08
CA ARG A 188 17.95 24.74 -9.28
C ARG A 188 16.47 24.61 -9.66
N LYS A 189 16.21 24.44 -10.96
CA LYS A 189 14.85 24.35 -11.51
C LYS A 189 14.33 22.91 -11.56
N THR A 190 15.21 21.93 -11.75
CA THR A 190 14.81 20.51 -11.87
C THR A 190 15.39 19.67 -10.75
N SER A 191 14.73 18.56 -10.43
CA SER A 191 15.19 17.62 -9.39
C SER A 191 16.50 16.93 -9.78
N ALA A 192 16.70 16.67 -11.07
CA ALA A 192 17.90 16.07 -11.62
C ALA A 192 19.10 17.00 -11.42
N ASP A 193 19.00 18.25 -11.87
CA ASP A 193 20.08 19.24 -11.72
C ASP A 193 20.37 19.53 -10.24
N ALA A 194 19.33 19.53 -9.41
CA ALA A 194 19.46 19.73 -7.97
C ALA A 194 20.21 18.58 -7.29
N SER A 195 19.87 17.33 -7.64
CA SER A 195 20.53 16.14 -7.09
C SER A 195 21.98 16.01 -7.55
N GLU A 196 22.24 16.31 -8.82
CA GLU A 196 23.59 16.30 -9.38
C GLU A 196 24.47 17.38 -8.74
N TYR A 197 23.96 18.61 -8.64
CA TYR A 197 24.70 19.68 -7.97
C TYR A 197 24.95 19.36 -6.50
N TYR A 198 23.95 18.83 -5.79
CA TYR A 198 24.09 18.40 -4.40
C TYR A 198 25.22 17.37 -4.24
N GLU A 199 25.24 16.33 -5.08
CA GLU A 199 26.29 15.30 -5.05
C GLU A 199 27.68 15.89 -5.34
N ASN A 200 27.81 16.71 -6.38
CA ASN A 200 29.07 17.37 -6.75
C ASN A 200 29.58 18.30 -5.63
N TYR A 201 28.68 19.02 -4.96
CA TYR A 201 29.02 19.91 -3.86
C TYR A 201 29.49 19.15 -2.62
N ILE A 202 28.87 18.01 -2.30
CA ILE A 202 29.34 17.13 -1.22
C ILE A 202 30.75 16.60 -1.52
N GLU A 203 31.02 16.18 -2.75
CA GLU A 203 32.36 15.75 -3.16
C GLU A 203 33.39 16.89 -3.14
N GLU A 204 32.98 18.12 -3.45
CA GLU A 204 33.83 19.31 -3.31
C GLU A 204 34.22 19.56 -1.84
N LEU A 205 33.25 19.47 -0.91
CA LEU A 205 33.53 19.59 0.52
C LEU A 205 34.46 18.49 1.02
N LYS A 206 34.30 17.25 0.54
CA LYS A 206 35.24 16.16 0.86
C LYS A 206 36.66 16.47 0.39
N LYS A 207 36.84 17.02 -0.82
CA LYS A 207 38.15 17.48 -1.31
C LYS A 207 38.74 18.59 -0.45
N GLN A 208 37.91 19.41 0.19
CA GLN A 208 38.33 20.45 1.14
C GLN A 208 38.67 19.91 2.55
N GLY A 209 38.59 18.59 2.76
CA GLY A 209 38.96 17.92 4.01
C GLY A 209 37.80 17.64 4.97
N PHE A 210 36.55 17.84 4.54
CA PHE A 210 35.39 17.47 5.33
C PHE A 210 35.09 15.96 5.23
N LEU A 211 34.71 15.34 6.35
CA LEU A 211 34.34 13.94 6.44
C LEU A 211 32.84 13.82 6.72
N LEU A 212 32.15 12.98 5.93
CA LEU A 212 30.73 12.70 6.12
C LEU A 212 30.49 12.02 7.47
N LYS A 213 29.44 12.43 8.19
CA LYS A 213 29.01 11.82 9.45
C LYS A 213 27.66 11.14 9.32
N GLU A 214 27.54 9.99 9.99
CA GLU A 214 26.31 9.19 10.03
C GLU A 214 25.34 9.64 11.12
N HIS A 215 25.82 10.38 12.13
CA HIS A 215 25.01 10.81 13.28
C HIS A 215 25.02 12.34 13.43
N PHE A 216 23.87 12.90 13.77
CA PHE A 216 23.73 14.32 14.11
C PHE A 216 24.30 14.60 15.50
N THR A 217 25.28 15.51 15.56
CA THR A 217 25.74 16.08 16.82
C THR A 217 24.79 17.18 17.30
N PRO A 218 24.79 17.56 18.60
CA PRO A 218 24.02 18.70 19.08
C PRO A 218 24.32 19.99 18.31
N GLU A 219 25.60 20.22 17.95
CA GLU A 219 26.04 21.38 17.18
C GLU A 219 25.48 21.34 15.74
N ALA A 220 25.47 20.18 15.09
CA ALA A 220 24.87 20.01 13.77
C ALA A 220 23.34 20.20 13.81
N THR A 221 22.70 19.79 14.91
CA THR A 221 21.25 19.96 15.10
C THR A 221 20.87 21.44 15.20
N GLN A 222 21.71 22.27 15.85
CA GLN A 222 21.51 23.71 15.92
C GLN A 222 21.64 24.41 14.55
N LEU A 223 22.47 23.88 13.65
CA LEU A 223 22.64 24.40 12.29
C LEU A 223 21.53 23.98 11.32
N ALA A 224 20.81 22.89 11.64
CA ALA A 224 19.74 22.37 10.80
C ALA A 224 18.52 23.30 10.80
N SER A 225 17.84 23.41 9.67
CA SER A 225 16.57 24.12 9.57
C SER A 225 15.48 23.51 10.46
N GLU A 226 14.46 24.28 10.85
CA GLU A 226 13.35 23.79 11.69
C GLU A 226 12.69 22.53 11.12
N LYS A 227 12.51 22.49 9.78
CA LYS A 227 11.96 21.32 9.07
C LYS A 227 12.88 20.11 9.15
N LEU A 228 14.20 20.30 9.07
CA LEU A 228 15.17 19.23 9.24
C LEU A 228 15.21 18.76 10.71
N GLN A 229 15.19 19.66 11.69
CA GLN A 229 15.14 19.30 13.11
C GLN A 229 13.91 18.45 13.44
N ALA A 230 12.73 18.84 12.94
CA ALA A 230 11.51 18.06 13.11
C ALA A 230 11.60 16.67 12.45
N LEU A 231 12.19 16.59 11.25
CA LEU A 231 12.41 15.32 10.54
C LEU A 231 13.39 14.41 11.31
N LEU A 232 14.49 14.96 11.82
CA LEU A 232 15.48 14.21 12.60
C LEU A 232 14.90 13.71 13.92
N LEU A 233 14.05 14.51 14.57
CA LEU A 233 13.33 14.09 15.77
C LEU A 233 12.41 12.89 15.48
N GLU A 234 11.67 12.96 14.37
CA GLU A 234 10.83 11.85 13.91
C GLU A 234 11.66 10.59 13.59
N GLU A 235 12.84 10.73 12.99
CA GLU A 235 13.76 9.62 12.73
C GLU A 235 14.35 9.02 14.01
N VAL A 236 14.76 9.84 14.98
CA VAL A 236 15.32 9.40 16.26
C VAL A 236 14.30 8.65 17.10
N ILE A 237 13.06 9.15 17.20
CA ILE A 237 11.96 8.45 17.89
C ILE A 237 11.79 7.04 17.30
N ASN A 238 11.99 6.89 16.00
CA ASN A 238 11.85 5.62 15.29
C ASN A 238 13.14 4.77 15.21
N SER A 239 14.27 5.22 15.76
CA SER A 239 15.54 4.48 15.79
C SER A 239 15.58 3.37 16.85
N SER A 240 16.64 2.54 16.85
CA SER A 240 16.76 1.31 17.63
C SER A 240 17.94 1.34 18.61
N ALA A 241 17.80 2.00 19.75
CA ALA A 241 18.53 1.71 21.00
C ALA A 241 18.00 2.62 22.12
N LEU A 242 17.78 2.08 23.32
CA LEU A 242 17.48 2.86 24.53
C LEU A 242 18.61 2.67 25.53
N SER A 243 18.96 3.73 26.27
CA SER A 243 19.83 3.57 27.44
C SER A 243 19.09 2.80 28.55
N PRO A 244 19.80 2.08 29.43
CA PRO A 244 19.19 1.37 30.55
C PRO A 244 18.32 2.28 31.44
N GLU A 245 18.75 3.52 31.64
CA GLU A 245 18.07 4.51 32.49
C GLU A 245 16.76 4.98 31.84
N VAL A 246 16.78 5.23 30.52
CA VAL A 246 15.58 5.59 29.76
C VAL A 246 14.63 4.40 29.67
N SER A 247 15.15 3.19 29.44
CA SER A 247 14.37 1.95 29.49
C SER A 247 13.69 1.78 30.85
N GLY A 248 14.43 1.97 31.95
CA GLY A 248 13.89 1.89 33.32
C GLY A 248 12.81 2.94 33.62
N LEU A 249 12.99 4.18 33.15
CA LEU A 249 11.97 5.22 33.26
C LEU A 249 10.69 4.84 32.50
N VAL A 250 10.83 4.38 31.26
CA VAL A 250 9.70 3.98 30.40
C VAL A 250 8.94 2.79 31.01
N GLU A 251 9.65 1.79 31.51
CA GLU A 251 9.07 0.62 32.18
C GLU A 251 8.33 1.02 33.47
N MET A 252 8.90 1.92 34.27
CA MET A 252 8.24 2.44 35.47
C MET A 252 6.95 3.20 35.12
N LEU A 253 6.98 4.08 34.12
CA LEU A 253 5.80 4.83 33.68
C LEU A 253 4.70 3.90 33.14
N TRP A 254 5.09 2.86 32.41
CA TRP A 254 4.16 1.86 31.88
C TRP A 254 3.54 1.02 33.00
N ALA A 255 4.33 0.56 33.97
CA ALA A 255 3.84 -0.20 35.12
C ALA A 255 2.86 0.62 35.96
N GLU A 256 3.17 1.89 36.21
CA GLU A 256 2.32 2.79 36.98
C GLU A 256 0.98 3.07 36.25
N ALA A 257 1.02 3.24 34.92
CA ALA A 257 -0.19 3.39 34.09
C ALA A 257 -1.02 2.10 34.02
N LEU A 258 -0.38 0.94 33.88
CA LEU A 258 -1.05 -0.36 33.84
C LEU A 258 -1.74 -0.65 35.18
N GLY A 259 -1.07 -0.42 36.31
CA GLY A 259 -1.64 -0.61 37.65
C GLY A 259 -2.91 0.22 37.84
N ARG A 260 -2.89 1.50 37.43
CA ARG A 260 -4.08 2.37 37.46
C ARG A 260 -5.25 1.79 36.65
N LEU A 261 -4.96 1.23 35.47
CA LEU A 261 -6.00 0.61 34.65
C LEU A 261 -6.51 -0.70 35.26
N GLU A 262 -5.63 -1.53 35.83
CA GLU A 262 -6.01 -2.80 36.46
C GLU A 262 -6.90 -2.59 37.69
N ASP A 263 -6.66 -1.54 38.46
CA ASP A 263 -7.50 -1.13 39.59
C ASP A 263 -8.90 -0.67 39.14
N THR A 264 -8.98 -0.05 37.96
CA THR A 264 -10.21 0.56 37.43
C THR A 264 -11.06 -0.44 36.63
N LEU A 265 -10.42 -1.22 35.76
CA LEU A 265 -11.05 -2.06 34.74
C LEU A 265 -11.25 -3.49 35.23
N LEU A 266 -12.42 -4.05 34.92
CA LEU A 266 -12.75 -5.45 35.20
C LEU A 266 -11.99 -6.42 34.29
N ARG A 267 -11.65 -5.98 33.07
CA ARG A 267 -10.88 -6.76 32.10
C ARG A 267 -9.52 -6.12 31.86
N PRO A 268 -8.46 -6.92 31.61
CA PRO A 268 -7.16 -6.38 31.24
C PRO A 268 -7.24 -5.53 29.97
N VAL A 269 -6.45 -4.45 29.93
CA VAL A 269 -6.44 -3.48 28.82
C VAL A 269 -6.09 -4.15 27.48
N GLY A 270 -5.23 -5.18 27.49
CA GLY A 270 -4.84 -5.93 26.28
C GLY A 270 -5.95 -6.77 25.63
N MET A 271 -7.12 -6.89 26.26
CA MET A 271 -8.30 -7.55 25.66
C MET A 271 -9.28 -6.58 25.01
N MET A 272 -8.98 -5.28 25.00
CA MET A 272 -9.81 -4.23 24.40
C MET A 272 -9.30 -3.88 23.00
N SER A 273 -10.19 -3.58 22.05
CA SER A 273 -9.79 -3.13 20.71
C SER A 273 -9.87 -1.61 20.56
N LEU A 274 -9.07 -1.02 19.66
CA LEU A 274 -9.18 0.40 19.32
C LEU A 274 -10.60 0.80 18.85
N ASN A 275 -11.34 -0.13 18.25
CA ASN A 275 -12.73 0.07 17.84
C ASN A 275 -13.67 0.20 19.05
N ASP A 276 -13.47 -0.59 20.10
CA ASP A 276 -14.28 -0.52 21.33
C ASP A 276 -14.06 0.81 22.06
N VAL A 277 -12.81 1.28 22.12
CA VAL A 277 -12.46 2.58 22.72
C VAL A 277 -13.08 3.74 21.93
N SER A 278 -13.01 3.69 20.59
CA SER A 278 -13.59 4.73 19.74
C SER A 278 -15.12 4.79 19.86
N LYS A 279 -15.80 3.64 20.01
CA LYS A 279 -17.24 3.60 20.29
C LYS A 279 -17.58 4.15 21.67
N ALA A 280 -16.77 3.83 22.68
CA ALA A 280 -16.94 4.33 24.04
C ALA A 280 -16.83 5.86 24.11
N GLU A 281 -15.85 6.45 23.41
CA GLU A 281 -15.72 7.91 23.26
C GLU A 281 -16.93 8.53 22.55
N GLY A 282 -17.43 7.89 21.49
CA GLY A 282 -18.66 8.32 20.80
C GLY A 282 -19.88 8.34 21.73
N ILE A 283 -20.01 7.34 22.61
CA ILE A 283 -21.07 7.31 23.63
C ILE A 283 -20.89 8.43 24.65
N LEU A 284 -19.67 8.67 25.14
CA LEU A 284 -19.41 9.77 26.07
C LEU A 284 -19.80 11.13 25.47
N LEU A 285 -19.56 11.34 24.17
CA LEU A 285 -19.99 12.54 23.44
C LEU A 285 -21.52 12.67 23.37
N LEU A 286 -22.24 11.57 23.13
CA LEU A 286 -23.70 11.55 23.14
C LEU A 286 -24.28 11.84 24.53
N VAL A 287 -23.75 11.20 25.58
CA VAL A 287 -24.18 11.43 26.97
C VAL A 287 -23.91 12.87 27.38
N LYS A 288 -22.77 13.42 26.99
CA LYS A 288 -22.38 14.80 27.25
C LYS A 288 -23.35 15.80 26.62
N GLU A 289 -23.77 15.57 25.38
CA GLU A 289 -24.76 16.43 24.71
C GLU A 289 -26.14 16.30 25.38
N ALA A 290 -26.54 15.10 25.78
CA ALA A 290 -27.76 14.87 26.57
C ALA A 290 -27.74 15.61 27.92
N VAL A 291 -26.58 15.69 28.59
CA VAL A 291 -26.43 16.50 29.81
C VAL A 291 -26.64 17.99 29.53
N ARG A 292 -26.10 18.51 28.41
CA ARG A 292 -26.28 19.92 28.01
C ARG A 292 -27.73 20.24 27.63
N ASN A 293 -28.43 19.26 27.07
CA ASN A 293 -29.84 19.36 26.68
C ASN A 293 -30.82 19.18 27.87
N GLY A 294 -30.32 18.92 29.08
CA GLY A 294 -31.13 18.86 30.30
C GLY A 294 -31.87 17.54 30.52
N GLU A 295 -31.39 16.43 29.96
CA GLU A 295 -32.01 15.11 30.17
C GLU A 295 -31.97 14.63 31.64
N THR A 296 -32.89 13.73 31.99
CA THR A 296 -33.02 13.20 33.35
C THR A 296 -31.87 12.26 33.71
N GLN A 297 -31.53 12.15 35.00
CA GLN A 297 -30.46 11.26 35.45
C GLN A 297 -30.68 9.78 35.10
N GLU A 298 -31.94 9.31 35.05
CA GLU A 298 -32.25 7.93 34.62
C GLU A 298 -31.93 7.70 33.14
N GLN A 299 -32.24 8.67 32.27
CA GLN A 299 -31.91 8.62 30.84
C GLN A 299 -30.39 8.64 30.64
N LEU A 300 -29.69 9.54 31.34
CA LEU A 300 -28.24 9.66 31.30
C LEU A 300 -27.54 8.37 31.77
N GLN A 301 -28.01 7.74 32.86
CA GLN A 301 -27.47 6.46 33.34
C GLN A 301 -27.74 5.32 32.34
N THR A 302 -28.91 5.31 31.70
CA THR A 302 -29.24 4.32 30.66
C THR A 302 -28.28 4.43 29.48
N MET A 303 -28.00 5.64 29.00
CA MET A 303 -27.03 5.87 27.93
C MET A 303 -25.60 5.49 28.37
N LEU A 304 -25.21 5.80 29.60
CA LEU A 304 -23.89 5.46 30.15
C LEU A 304 -23.71 3.95 30.41
N THR A 305 -24.79 3.17 30.46
CA THR A 305 -24.71 1.71 30.58
C THR A 305 -24.00 1.09 29.37
N GLU A 306 -24.20 1.64 28.17
CA GLU A 306 -23.53 1.15 26.95
C GLU A 306 -22.03 1.45 26.97
N PHE A 307 -21.61 2.55 27.61
CA PHE A 307 -20.20 2.83 27.88
C PHE A 307 -19.58 1.75 28.79
N TYR A 308 -20.23 1.42 29.91
CA TYR A 308 -19.74 0.37 30.82
C TYR A 308 -19.78 -1.04 30.20
N ARG A 309 -20.62 -1.27 29.19
CA ARG A 309 -20.62 -2.52 28.42
C ARG A 309 -19.34 -2.67 27.58
N LEU A 310 -18.87 -1.56 26.99
CA LEU A 310 -17.65 -1.52 26.18
C LEU A 310 -16.38 -1.41 27.03
N ILE A 311 -16.43 -0.67 28.14
CA ILE A 311 -15.33 -0.49 29.10
C ILE A 311 -15.80 -0.97 30.49
N PRO A 312 -15.72 -2.29 30.77
CA PRO A 312 -16.20 -2.85 32.03
C PRO A 312 -15.32 -2.40 33.22
N HIS A 313 -15.93 -1.83 34.25
CA HIS A 313 -15.25 -1.37 35.47
C HIS A 313 -15.44 -2.36 36.63
N ARG A 314 -14.48 -2.44 37.57
CA ARG A 314 -14.57 -3.34 38.75
C ARG A 314 -15.62 -2.92 39.77
N ALA A 315 -15.76 -1.61 39.98
CA ALA A 315 -16.78 -1.04 40.84
C ALA A 315 -17.71 -0.18 39.99
N ALA A 316 -18.95 -0.63 39.78
CA ALA A 316 -19.99 0.23 39.26
C ALA A 316 -20.42 1.17 40.38
N THR A 317 -19.74 2.31 40.53
CA THR A 317 -20.20 3.34 41.46
C THR A 317 -21.52 3.91 40.95
N ALA A 318 -22.55 3.91 41.80
CA ALA A 318 -23.80 4.62 41.56
C ALA A 318 -23.58 6.14 41.69
N GLU A 319 -22.61 6.67 40.94
CA GLU A 319 -22.30 8.09 40.88
C GLU A 319 -23.25 8.79 39.92
N LYS A 320 -23.75 9.97 40.34
CA LYS A 320 -24.61 10.82 39.52
C LYS A 320 -23.87 11.22 38.22
N VAL A 321 -24.53 11.08 37.07
CA VAL A 321 -23.93 11.48 35.79
C VAL A 321 -23.75 12.99 35.79
N SER A 322 -22.50 13.40 35.77
CA SER A 322 -22.07 14.79 35.75
C SER A 322 -21.01 14.96 34.68
N LEU A 323 -20.84 16.18 34.19
CA LEU A 323 -19.82 16.45 33.20
C LEU A 323 -18.40 16.15 33.77
N SER A 324 -18.22 16.28 35.10
CA SER A 324 -16.98 15.90 35.80
C SER A 324 -16.70 14.40 35.70
N LEU A 325 -17.73 13.56 35.86
CA LEU A 325 -17.61 12.12 35.68
C LEU A 325 -17.24 11.80 34.23
N LEU A 326 -17.89 12.44 33.25
CA LEU A 326 -17.60 12.22 31.83
C LEU A 326 -16.16 12.57 31.47
N ALA A 327 -15.65 13.71 31.96
CA ALA A 327 -14.24 14.09 31.76
C ALA A 327 -13.27 13.01 32.28
N LYS A 328 -13.51 12.49 33.49
CA LYS A 328 -12.69 11.38 34.05
C LYS A 328 -12.76 10.12 33.19
N LYS A 329 -13.92 9.82 32.58
CA LYS A 329 -14.07 8.66 31.68
C LYS A 329 -13.41 8.90 30.32
N GLU A 330 -13.42 10.12 29.81
CA GLU A 330 -12.71 10.49 28.58
C GLU A 330 -11.18 10.39 28.77
N ASP A 331 -10.65 10.84 29.90
CA ASP A 331 -9.24 10.67 30.25
C ASP A 331 -8.85 9.18 30.35
N LEU A 332 -9.74 8.35 30.91
CA LEU A 332 -9.57 6.91 30.97
C LEU A 332 -9.55 6.27 29.57
N CYS A 333 -10.49 6.63 28.68
CA CYS A 333 -10.49 6.16 27.29
C CYS A 333 -9.19 6.51 26.59
N GLN A 334 -8.67 7.71 26.81
CA GLN A 334 -7.44 8.15 26.18
C GLN A 334 -6.22 7.35 26.67
N LEU A 335 -6.12 7.07 27.98
CA LEU A 335 -5.07 6.21 28.52
C LEU A 335 -5.16 4.77 27.96
N ILE A 336 -6.37 4.21 27.87
CA ILE A 336 -6.62 2.90 27.26
C ILE A 336 -6.19 2.91 25.79
N ARG A 337 -6.59 3.94 25.03
CA ARG A 337 -6.23 4.11 23.62
C ARG A 337 -4.71 4.11 23.42
N ASP A 338 -3.99 4.88 24.23
CA ASP A 338 -2.53 4.97 24.15
C ASP A 338 -1.87 3.60 24.39
N MET A 339 -2.33 2.85 25.40
CA MET A 339 -1.78 1.52 25.71
C MET A 339 -2.17 0.44 24.70
N VAL A 340 -3.44 0.40 24.26
CA VAL A 340 -3.92 -0.58 23.27
C VAL A 340 -3.24 -0.38 21.92
N ASN A 341 -3.04 0.87 21.49
CA ASN A 341 -2.35 1.17 20.23
C ASN A 341 -0.92 0.61 20.19
N VAL A 342 -0.19 0.66 21.31
CA VAL A 342 1.16 0.08 21.43
C VAL A 342 1.12 -1.45 21.42
N CYS A 343 0.09 -2.06 22.03
CA CYS A 343 -0.06 -3.50 22.05
C CYS A 343 -0.46 -4.06 20.67
N GLU A 344 -1.43 -3.46 19.99
CA GLU A 344 -1.89 -3.89 18.65
C GLU A 344 -0.76 -3.81 17.60
N THR A 345 0.08 -2.78 17.67
CA THR A 345 1.24 -2.61 16.79
C THR A 345 2.39 -3.60 17.06
N ASN A 346 2.36 -4.33 18.17
CA ASN A 346 3.38 -5.30 18.59
C ASN A 346 2.81 -6.71 18.77
N LEU A 347 2.03 -7.19 17.78
CA LEU A 347 1.45 -8.53 17.73
C LEU A 347 0.50 -8.85 18.91
N ALA A 348 -0.13 -7.84 19.50
CA ALA A 348 -1.00 -7.98 20.68
C ALA A 348 -0.31 -8.67 21.88
N LYS A 349 1.02 -8.57 22.00
CA LYS A 349 1.73 -9.02 23.19
C LYS A 349 1.29 -8.17 24.41
N PRO A 350 0.91 -8.78 25.54
CA PRO A 350 0.42 -8.04 26.71
C PRO A 350 1.48 -7.16 27.38
N ASN A 351 2.77 -7.45 27.17
CA ASN A 351 3.88 -6.61 27.61
C ASN A 351 4.82 -6.33 26.41
N PRO A 352 4.64 -5.20 25.70
CA PRO A 352 5.49 -4.84 24.56
C PRO A 352 6.92 -4.47 25.03
N PRO A 353 7.95 -4.56 24.16
CA PRO A 353 9.32 -4.17 24.52
C PRO A 353 9.44 -2.70 24.94
N SER A 354 10.42 -2.35 25.78
CA SER A 354 10.67 -0.96 26.24
C SER A 354 10.75 0.04 25.08
N LEU A 355 11.33 -0.38 23.96
CA LEU A 355 11.45 0.45 22.75
C LEU A 355 10.08 0.81 22.13
N ALA A 356 9.14 -0.13 22.12
CA ALA A 356 7.78 0.12 21.64
C ALA A 356 7.03 1.08 22.58
N LYS A 357 7.20 0.89 23.90
CA LYS A 357 6.64 1.79 24.92
C LYS A 357 7.22 3.21 24.79
N TYR A 358 8.53 3.33 24.57
CA TYR A 358 9.21 4.62 24.37
C TYR A 358 8.69 5.35 23.13
N ARG A 359 8.56 4.65 21.99
CA ARG A 359 7.99 5.21 20.75
C ARG A 359 6.59 5.80 20.96
N ALA A 360 5.80 5.20 21.86
CA ALA A 360 4.47 5.68 22.21
C ALA A 360 4.47 7.04 22.93
N LEU A 361 5.57 7.37 23.61
CA LEU A 361 5.72 8.66 24.30
C LEU A 361 5.96 9.82 23.33
N ARG A 362 6.27 9.56 22.05
CA ARG A 362 6.41 10.59 21.00
C ARG A 362 7.35 11.75 21.34
N CYS A 363 8.30 11.52 22.24
CA CYS A 363 9.29 12.50 22.66
C CYS A 363 10.67 11.84 22.75
N LYS A 364 11.72 12.66 22.66
CA LYS A 364 13.10 12.21 22.87
C LYS A 364 13.44 12.38 24.35
N ILE A 365 13.89 11.30 24.98
CA ILE A 365 14.35 11.31 26.38
C ILE A 365 15.80 10.85 26.41
N GLU A 366 16.66 11.65 27.04
CA GLU A 366 18.07 11.33 27.25
C GLU A 366 18.38 11.36 28.74
N HIS A 367 19.24 10.45 29.20
CA HIS A 367 19.72 10.47 30.57
C HIS A 367 20.82 11.53 30.72
N VAL A 368 20.66 12.43 31.69
CA VAL A 368 21.69 13.41 32.05
C VAL A 368 22.52 12.83 33.19
N GLU A 369 23.78 12.54 32.89
CA GLU A 369 24.73 11.94 33.84
C GLU A 369 24.95 12.85 35.08
N PRO A 370 24.94 12.30 36.31
CA PRO A 370 25.04 13.09 37.54
C PRO A 370 26.29 13.97 37.67
N ASN A 371 27.37 13.61 36.98
CA ASN A 371 28.66 14.30 37.03
C ASN A 371 28.80 15.43 35.99
N THR A 372 27.76 15.68 35.19
CA THR A 372 27.78 16.74 34.18
C THR A 372 27.48 18.10 34.81
N GLU A 373 28.05 19.16 34.22
CA GLU A 373 27.68 20.53 34.61
C GLU A 373 26.19 20.79 34.42
N GLU A 374 25.55 20.16 33.43
CA GLU A 374 24.12 20.26 33.20
C GLU A 374 23.31 19.71 34.38
N PHE A 375 23.62 18.50 34.86
CA PHE A 375 22.93 17.92 36.02
C PHE A 375 23.08 18.81 37.25
N LEU A 376 24.29 19.31 37.53
CA LEU A 376 24.54 20.19 38.67
C LEU A 376 23.76 21.51 38.55
N ARG A 377 23.69 22.10 37.34
CA ARG A 377 22.89 23.31 37.10
C ARG A 377 21.40 23.06 37.35
N VAL A 378 20.83 21.99 36.81
CA VAL A 378 19.40 21.67 37.00
C VAL A 378 19.11 21.33 38.46
N ARG A 379 20.01 20.61 39.13
CA ARG A 379 19.90 20.32 40.55
C ARG A 379 19.90 21.60 41.39
N GLU A 380 20.81 22.52 41.12
CA GLU A 380 20.81 23.82 41.78
C GLU A 380 19.57 24.62 41.38
N GLU A 381 19.11 24.62 40.14
CA GLU A 381 17.89 25.32 39.71
C GLU A 381 16.63 24.81 40.43
N VAL A 382 16.55 23.52 40.71
CA VAL A 382 15.47 22.90 41.50
C VAL A 382 15.61 23.20 43.01
N LEU A 383 16.82 23.51 43.50
CA LEU A 383 17.13 23.73 44.93
C LEU A 383 17.35 25.22 45.32
N GLN A 384 17.71 26.09 44.38
CA GLN A 384 18.10 27.49 44.51
C GLN A 384 17.77 28.26 43.21
N ASN A 385 16.84 29.21 43.33
CA ASN A 385 16.39 30.03 42.21
C ASN A 385 17.51 30.97 41.71
N ASN A 386 18.02 30.72 40.50
CA ASN A 386 18.28 31.71 39.43
C ASN A 386 19.32 31.17 38.41
N HIS A 387 18.96 31.09 37.11
CA HIS A 387 19.67 31.64 35.92
C HIS A 387 19.19 31.00 34.59
N ARG A 388 19.34 31.75 33.48
CA ARG A 388 18.80 31.56 32.11
C ARG A 388 19.76 30.82 31.16
N VAL A 389 19.25 29.97 30.24
CA VAL A 389 19.72 29.79 28.81
C VAL A 389 18.61 29.18 27.90
N SER A 390 18.48 29.68 26.65
CA SER A 390 17.51 29.37 25.55
C SER A 390 18.07 28.36 24.50
N GLU A 391 17.42 27.84 23.43
CA GLU A 391 16.04 27.81 22.89
C GLU A 391 15.89 26.68 21.84
N THR A 392 14.66 26.26 21.50
CA THR A 392 14.25 25.48 20.30
C THR A 392 12.74 25.70 20.02
N THR A 393 12.23 25.34 18.84
CA THR A 393 11.53 26.23 17.88
C THR A 393 10.00 26.12 17.71
N GLU A 394 9.23 25.40 18.53
CA GLU A 394 7.74 25.53 18.54
C GLU A 394 7.21 26.45 19.65
N PHE A 395 8.09 26.80 20.56
CA PHE A 395 7.83 27.67 21.69
C PHE A 395 7.73 29.13 21.22
N ARG A 396 6.70 29.87 21.66
CA ARG A 396 6.54 31.29 21.31
C ARG A 396 7.57 32.20 22.00
N SER A 397 8.86 31.94 21.86
CA SER A 397 9.91 32.75 22.50
C SER A 397 9.88 34.22 22.13
N HIS A 398 9.41 34.54 20.92
CA HIS A 398 9.25 35.90 20.41
C HIS A 398 8.35 36.79 21.28
N ILE A 399 7.47 36.24 22.14
CA ILE A 399 6.65 37.06 23.06
C ILE A 399 7.45 37.56 24.29
N GLY A 400 8.66 37.04 24.52
CA GLY A 400 9.56 37.47 25.60
C GLY A 400 9.16 36.97 27.00
N ASN A 401 9.93 37.36 28.02
CA ASN A 401 9.75 36.95 29.43
C ASN A 401 9.65 35.42 29.62
N VAL A 402 10.65 34.71 29.10
CA VAL A 402 10.79 33.27 29.25
C VAL A 402 11.41 32.94 30.61
N ARG A 403 10.71 32.16 31.43
CA ARG A 403 11.19 31.69 32.74
C ARG A 403 11.24 30.17 32.78
N HIS A 404 12.21 29.63 33.51
CA HIS A 404 12.22 28.23 33.90
C HIS A 404 11.35 28.06 35.13
N LEU A 405 10.27 27.30 35.00
CA LEU A 405 9.30 27.09 36.06
C LEU A 405 9.00 25.60 36.24
N LEU A 406 8.60 25.25 37.44
CA LEU A 406 8.35 23.89 37.88
C LEU A 406 6.86 23.53 37.70
N HIS A 407 6.60 22.31 37.24
CA HIS A 407 5.26 21.71 37.17
C HIS A 407 5.27 20.32 37.82
N GLY A 408 4.50 20.16 38.90
CA GLY A 408 4.31 18.87 39.58
C GLY A 408 3.04 18.16 39.11
N SER A 409 3.12 16.84 38.93
CA SER A 409 1.96 15.98 38.70
C SER A 409 2.19 14.60 39.31
N SER A 410 1.12 13.81 39.48
CA SER A 410 1.25 12.41 39.91
C SER A 410 1.96 11.58 38.85
N VAL A 411 2.79 10.60 39.24
CA VAL A 411 3.53 9.72 38.32
C VAL A 411 2.64 9.07 37.27
N GLN A 412 1.42 8.66 37.64
CA GLN A 412 0.40 8.09 36.74
C GLN A 412 0.02 9.00 35.56
N SER A 413 0.19 10.31 35.69
CA SER A 413 -0.15 11.30 34.66
C SER A 413 0.97 11.46 33.62
N PHE A 414 2.20 11.07 33.94
CA PHE A 414 3.37 11.34 33.10
C PHE A 414 3.36 10.60 31.78
N MET A 415 2.77 9.41 31.70
CA MET A 415 2.57 8.72 30.42
C MET A 415 1.77 9.58 29.43
N GLY A 416 0.73 10.28 29.91
CA GLY A 416 -0.09 11.19 29.11
C GLY A 416 0.58 12.54 28.84
N ILE A 417 1.31 13.07 29.82
CA ILE A 417 2.05 14.34 29.67
C ILE A 417 3.16 14.20 28.64
N LEU A 418 3.89 13.09 28.63
CA LEU A 418 4.96 12.86 27.66
C LEU A 418 4.43 12.59 26.26
N SER A 419 3.34 11.82 26.13
CA SER A 419 2.76 11.49 24.82
C SER A 419 2.05 12.65 24.12
N ARG A 420 1.52 13.63 24.88
CA ARG A 420 0.68 14.73 24.35
C ARG A 420 1.15 16.14 24.69
N GLY A 421 2.10 16.30 25.60
CA GLY A 421 2.42 17.59 26.22
C GLY A 421 1.43 18.01 27.31
N LEU A 422 1.71 19.14 27.96
CA LEU A 422 0.82 19.75 28.95
C LEU A 422 -0.40 20.38 28.24
N LEU A 423 -1.59 19.87 28.55
CA LEU A 423 -2.84 20.31 27.92
C LEU A 423 -3.52 21.41 28.74
N LEU A 424 -4.13 22.36 28.04
CA LEU A 424 -4.98 23.36 28.68
C LEU A 424 -6.23 22.70 29.26
N PRO A 425 -6.68 23.17 30.43
CA PRO A 425 -8.02 22.85 30.93
C PRO A 425 -9.12 23.26 29.94
N LYS A 426 -8.90 24.20 29.02
CA LYS A 426 -9.88 24.63 28.00
C LYS A 426 -10.31 23.57 26.98
N VAL A 427 -9.53 22.52 26.72
CA VAL A 427 -10.00 21.34 25.94
C VAL A 427 -11.08 20.56 26.75
N VAL A 428 -11.18 20.84 28.06
CA VAL A 428 -12.16 20.32 29.01
C VAL A 428 -13.36 21.28 29.21
N GLU A 429 -13.26 22.56 28.83
CA GLU A 429 -14.34 23.56 29.02
C GLU A 429 -15.37 23.62 27.89
N ASP A 430 -15.02 23.20 26.66
CA ASP A 430 -16.01 22.87 25.61
C ASP A 430 -16.84 21.61 26.00
N ARG A 431 -16.61 21.11 27.22
CA ARG A 431 -17.36 20.06 27.88
C ARG A 431 -18.32 20.48 28.99
N GLY A 432 -18.52 21.79 29.20
CA GLY A 432 -19.62 22.33 30.02
C GLY A 432 -19.53 22.04 31.52
N VAL A 433 -18.42 21.49 32.03
CA VAL A 433 -18.20 21.26 33.47
C VAL A 433 -17.58 22.51 34.09
N LYS A 434 -18.06 22.92 35.27
CA LYS A 434 -17.18 23.59 36.24
C LYS A 434 -16.37 22.53 36.98
N ARG A 435 -15.05 22.51 36.80
CA ARG A 435 -14.14 21.70 37.62
C ARG A 435 -14.25 22.09 39.11
N THR A 436 -14.06 21.13 40.02
CA THR A 436 -13.97 21.37 41.48
C THR A 436 -12.57 21.80 41.93
N ASP A 437 -11.64 21.88 41.00
CA ASP A 437 -10.23 22.24 41.14
C ASP A 437 -9.83 23.28 40.09
N ILE A 438 -10.72 24.25 39.85
CA ILE A 438 -10.32 25.50 39.20
C ILE A 438 -9.17 26.03 40.07
N GLY A 439 -7.94 25.97 39.55
CA GLY A 439 -6.82 26.56 40.26
C GLY A 439 -7.14 28.03 40.56
N ASN A 440 -6.36 28.65 41.44
CA ASN A 440 -6.70 29.95 42.00
C ASN A 440 -6.92 31.06 40.94
N LEU A 441 -6.52 30.82 39.70
CA LEU A 441 -6.54 31.76 38.58
C LEU A 441 -7.22 31.18 37.33
N GLY A 442 -8.18 30.25 37.47
CA GLY A 442 -8.97 29.78 36.33
C GLY A 442 -8.33 28.64 35.51
N SER A 443 -8.69 28.56 34.22
CA SER A 443 -8.50 27.37 33.36
C SER A 443 -7.23 27.42 32.49
N GLY A 444 -6.08 27.65 33.12
CA GLY A 444 -4.76 27.63 32.47
C GLY A 444 -3.86 26.47 32.93
N ILE A 445 -2.63 26.45 32.43
CA ILE A 445 -1.56 25.53 32.85
C ILE A 445 -0.76 26.23 33.94
N TYR A 446 -0.66 25.57 35.11
CA TYR A 446 -0.07 26.14 36.32
C TYR A 446 1.40 25.75 36.48
N PHE A 447 2.19 26.74 36.87
CA PHE A 447 3.62 26.63 37.14
C PHE A 447 3.97 27.37 38.43
N SER A 448 5.08 27.00 39.05
CA SER A 448 5.63 27.74 40.18
C SER A 448 7.14 27.80 40.07
N ASP A 449 7.74 28.87 40.59
CA ASP A 449 9.20 28.97 40.79
C ASP A 449 9.63 28.34 42.13
N SER A 450 8.69 27.75 42.87
CA SER A 450 8.91 27.14 44.18
C SER A 450 8.69 25.63 44.15
N LEU A 451 9.69 24.89 44.62
CA LEU A 451 9.62 23.45 44.79
C LEU A 451 8.55 23.05 45.83
N SER A 452 8.39 23.81 46.92
CA SER A 452 7.39 23.51 47.95
C SER A 452 5.95 23.60 47.45
N THR A 453 5.72 24.43 46.43
CA THR A 453 4.40 24.56 45.80
C THR A 453 4.19 23.46 44.75
N SER A 454 5.20 23.14 43.95
CA SER A 454 5.11 22.06 42.94
C SER A 454 5.04 20.65 43.54
N ILE A 455 5.71 20.38 44.68
CA ILE A 455 5.69 19.07 45.37
C ILE A 455 4.28 18.67 45.82
N LYS A 456 3.39 19.64 46.12
CA LYS A 456 2.01 19.37 46.55
C LYS A 456 1.24 18.52 45.53
N TYR A 457 1.57 18.68 44.25
CA TYR A 457 0.93 17.99 43.13
C TYR A 457 1.70 16.75 42.65
N SER A 458 2.90 16.50 43.20
CA SER A 458 3.73 15.34 42.88
C SER A 458 3.66 14.32 44.01
N HIS A 459 2.96 13.21 43.79
CA HIS A 459 2.79 12.13 44.76
C HIS A 459 3.75 10.97 44.47
N PRO A 460 4.22 10.23 45.50
CA PRO A 460 5.10 9.09 45.31
C PRO A 460 4.38 8.00 44.50
N GLY A 461 5.06 7.48 43.48
CA GLY A 461 4.55 6.41 42.63
C GLY A 461 4.37 5.11 43.40
N GLN A 462 3.41 4.28 42.98
CA GLN A 462 3.19 2.99 43.63
C GLN A 462 4.30 1.97 43.30
N THR A 463 4.91 2.13 42.11
CA THR A 463 5.92 1.23 41.55
C THR A 463 7.24 1.26 42.33
N ASP A 464 7.94 2.40 42.38
CA ASP A 464 9.27 2.54 43.00
C ASP A 464 9.32 3.54 44.17
N GLY A 465 8.18 4.13 44.55
CA GLY A 465 8.09 5.12 45.63
C GLY A 465 8.62 6.51 45.28
N THR A 466 9.09 6.74 44.05
CA THR A 466 9.67 8.03 43.65
C THR A 466 8.63 9.01 43.11
N ARG A 467 8.99 10.28 43.10
CA ARG A 467 8.18 11.39 42.62
C ARG A 467 8.74 11.93 41.30
N LEU A 468 7.85 12.47 40.46
CA LEU A 468 8.22 13.12 39.20
C LEU A 468 7.80 14.59 39.16
N LEU A 469 8.65 15.41 38.57
CA LEU A 469 8.48 16.85 38.33
C LEU A 469 8.96 17.16 36.92
N VAL A 470 8.38 18.18 36.27
CA VAL A 470 8.92 18.72 35.01
C VAL A 470 9.41 20.14 35.22
N VAL A 471 10.59 20.44 34.69
CA VAL A 471 11.10 21.81 34.51
C VAL A 471 10.76 22.26 33.09
N CYS A 472 10.05 23.38 32.97
CA CYS A 472 9.57 23.91 31.70
C CYS A 472 10.12 25.30 31.44
N ASP A 473 10.46 25.59 30.19
CA ASP A 473 10.56 26.96 29.69
C ASP A 473 9.14 27.46 29.44
N VAL A 474 8.75 28.54 30.11
CA VAL A 474 7.41 29.13 30.03
C VAL A 474 7.52 30.55 29.52
N ALA A 475 6.94 30.82 28.35
CA ALA A 475 6.92 32.15 27.74
C ALA A 475 5.74 32.93 28.34
N LEU A 476 6.03 33.73 29.37
CA LEU A 476 5.01 34.50 30.07
C LEU A 476 4.58 35.75 29.29
N GLY A 477 5.42 36.27 28.39
CA GLY A 477 5.14 37.51 27.67
C GLY A 477 4.80 38.66 28.60
N ARG A 478 3.78 39.46 28.26
CA ARG A 478 3.19 40.43 29.19
C ARG A 478 2.38 39.67 30.25
N CYS A 479 2.88 39.67 31.48
CA CYS A 479 2.28 38.93 32.59
C CYS A 479 1.49 39.87 33.51
N MET A 480 0.23 39.53 33.82
CA MET A 480 -0.61 40.32 34.72
C MET A 480 -0.50 39.79 36.15
N ASP A 481 -0.07 40.65 37.07
CA ASP A 481 -0.05 40.35 38.50
C ASP A 481 -1.47 40.43 39.09
N LEU A 482 -1.88 39.38 39.81
CA LEU A 482 -3.15 39.30 40.53
C LEU A 482 -2.88 38.98 42.00
N HIS A 483 -3.54 39.72 42.89
CA HIS A 483 -3.47 39.54 44.34
C HIS A 483 -4.74 38.88 44.92
N GLU A 484 -5.78 38.72 44.10
CA GLU A 484 -7.04 38.04 44.46
C GLU A 484 -7.25 36.83 43.56
N ARG A 485 -7.85 35.77 44.10
CA ARG A 485 -8.15 34.54 43.33
C ARG A 485 -9.27 34.82 42.33
N ASN A 486 -9.08 34.42 41.07
CA ASN A 486 -10.06 34.56 40.02
C ASN A 486 -10.32 33.25 39.29
N PHE A 487 -11.29 32.49 39.80
CA PHE A 487 -11.72 31.20 39.25
C PHE A 487 -12.48 31.32 37.90
N SER A 488 -12.78 32.53 37.42
CA SER A 488 -13.54 32.73 36.18
C SER A 488 -12.67 32.92 34.94
N LEU A 489 -11.36 33.03 35.10
CA LEU A 489 -10.44 33.20 33.98
C LEU A 489 -10.41 31.96 33.10
N THR A 490 -10.64 32.16 31.81
CA THR A 490 -10.50 31.09 30.82
C THR A 490 -9.36 31.44 29.85
N GLU A 491 -9.00 32.71 29.71
CA GLU A 491 -7.88 33.22 28.92
C GLU A 491 -7.16 34.34 29.68
N ALA A 492 -5.95 34.69 29.23
CA ALA A 492 -5.25 35.85 29.75
C ALA A 492 -6.06 37.13 29.45
N PRO A 493 -6.14 38.10 30.40
CA PRO A 493 -6.82 39.37 30.19
C PRO A 493 -6.33 40.11 28.93
N PRO A 494 -7.17 40.95 28.30
CA PRO A 494 -6.77 41.71 27.12
C PRO A 494 -5.44 42.45 27.34
N GLU A 495 -4.54 42.38 26.35
CA GLU A 495 -3.17 42.92 26.38
C GLU A 495 -2.12 42.13 27.16
N TYR A 496 -2.50 41.04 27.83
CA TYR A 496 -1.58 40.14 28.53
C TYR A 496 -1.54 38.76 27.88
N ASP A 497 -0.40 38.08 28.03
CA ASP A 497 -0.13 36.74 27.50
C ASP A 497 -0.21 35.66 28.60
N SER A 498 -0.09 36.05 29.87
CA SER A 498 -0.15 35.16 31.05
C SER A 498 -0.58 35.92 32.32
N VAL A 499 -0.80 35.17 33.40
CA VAL A 499 -1.21 35.71 34.70
C VAL A 499 -0.27 35.18 35.80
N HIS A 500 0.01 36.00 36.79
CA HIS A 500 0.86 35.69 37.93
C HIS A 500 0.13 36.01 39.24
N GLY A 501 -0.17 34.98 40.03
CA GLY A 501 -0.72 35.10 41.37
C GLY A 501 0.40 35.45 42.34
N VAL A 502 0.42 36.69 42.80
CA VAL A 502 1.53 37.24 43.59
C VAL A 502 1.33 36.92 45.06
N ARG A 503 2.32 36.32 45.70
CA ARG A 503 2.34 36.03 47.13
C ARG A 503 2.11 37.29 47.98
N GLY A 504 1.42 37.12 49.11
CA GLY A 504 1.26 38.16 50.11
C GLY A 504 2.59 38.54 50.76
N THR A 505 2.76 39.83 51.05
CA THR A 505 3.91 40.36 51.82
C THR A 505 3.39 41.10 53.06
N ASP A 506 4.25 41.36 54.04
CA ASP A 506 3.88 42.12 55.25
C ASP A 506 3.23 43.50 54.95
N THR A 507 3.42 44.01 53.73
CA THR A 507 2.92 45.30 53.24
C THR A 507 1.72 45.21 52.29
N VAL A 508 1.43 44.04 51.71
CA VAL A 508 0.39 43.86 50.68
C VAL A 508 -0.40 42.58 50.97
N SER A 509 -1.69 42.74 51.31
CA SER A 509 -2.61 41.61 51.48
C SER A 509 -2.87 40.96 50.13
N SER A 510 -2.80 39.63 50.11
CA SER A 510 -3.04 38.81 48.93
C SER A 510 -3.78 37.56 49.38
N ASP A 511 -4.70 37.07 48.56
CA ASP A 511 -5.32 35.75 48.79
C ASP A 511 -4.29 34.60 48.72
N PHE A 512 -3.05 34.93 48.32
CA PHE A 512 -1.90 34.05 48.25
C PHE A 512 -0.94 34.24 49.46
N GLU A 513 -1.45 34.20 50.71
CA GLU A 513 -0.72 34.54 51.95
C GLU A 513 0.11 33.38 52.59
N VAL A 514 1.13 33.75 53.39
CA VAL A 514 1.96 32.85 54.24
C VAL A 514 1.82 33.24 55.72
N PHE A 515 1.42 32.31 56.58
CA PHE A 515 1.63 32.46 58.04
C PHE A 515 2.94 31.76 58.44
N LEU A 516 3.96 32.55 58.79
CA LEU A 516 5.17 32.06 59.43
C LEU A 516 4.87 31.65 60.88
N LEU A 517 4.73 30.36 61.16
CA LEU A 517 4.86 29.86 62.54
C LEU A 517 6.35 29.83 62.91
N ARG A 518 6.71 30.73 63.84
CA ARG A 518 8.04 30.89 64.43
C ARG A 518 8.64 29.56 64.90
N GLN A 519 9.90 29.34 64.55
CA GLN A 519 10.78 28.28 65.05
C GLN A 519 10.73 28.17 66.59
N THR A 520 10.35 27.00 67.10
CA THR A 520 11.02 26.38 68.26
C THR A 520 10.99 24.87 68.12
N GLY A 521 12.18 24.27 68.19
CA GLY A 521 12.57 22.86 68.36
C GLY A 521 11.57 21.71 68.15
N SER A 522 12.00 20.76 67.30
CA SER A 522 11.71 19.31 67.32
C SER A 522 10.24 18.85 67.40
N CYS A 523 9.83 18.06 66.40
CA CYS A 523 8.57 17.32 66.27
C CYS A 523 7.32 18.14 65.88
N PHE A 524 7.11 18.37 64.59
CA PHE A 524 5.78 18.75 64.06
C PHE A 524 5.55 18.25 62.63
N TYR A 525 5.38 16.93 62.47
CA TYR A 525 4.82 16.33 61.24
C TYR A 525 3.57 15.47 61.52
N GLN A 526 3.02 15.50 62.75
CA GLN A 526 1.91 14.65 63.17
C GLN A 526 0.63 15.42 63.59
N ILE A 527 0.57 16.75 63.47
CA ILE A 527 -0.59 17.54 63.90
C ILE A 527 -0.94 18.60 62.85
N CYS A 528 -1.37 18.15 61.66
CA CYS A 528 -2.18 18.96 60.73
C CYS A 528 -3.29 18.13 60.05
N LEU A 529 -3.56 16.92 60.52
CA LEU A 529 -4.61 16.02 59.99
C LEU A 529 -5.91 16.02 60.81
N SER A 530 -6.06 16.88 61.82
CA SER A 530 -7.19 16.79 62.77
C SER A 530 -8.06 18.04 62.95
N LEU A 531 -7.83 19.13 62.21
CA LEU A 531 -8.70 20.31 62.24
C LEU A 531 -9.06 20.74 60.82
N ASN A 532 -10.35 20.65 60.51
CA ASN A 532 -10.99 20.89 59.22
C ASN A 532 -11.01 22.38 58.79
N ASN A 533 -9.93 23.14 59.03
CA ASN A 533 -9.79 24.53 58.60
C ASN A 533 -8.58 24.68 57.66
N TYR A 534 -8.88 24.94 56.39
CA TYR A 534 -7.91 25.19 55.31
C TYR A 534 -7.18 26.53 55.53
N CYS A 535 -5.90 26.49 55.87
CA CYS A 535 -4.97 27.61 55.68
C CYS A 535 -3.72 27.06 54.97
N ILE A 536 -3.60 27.33 53.66
CA ILE A 536 -2.52 26.85 52.80
C ILE A 536 -1.58 28.04 52.52
N ALA A 537 -0.30 27.90 52.88
CA ALA A 537 0.74 28.82 52.42
C ALA A 537 0.95 28.64 50.91
N THR A 538 0.78 29.70 50.12
CA THR A 538 0.95 29.71 48.65
C THR A 538 2.13 30.60 48.27
N ASP A 539 3.10 30.04 47.55
CA ASP A 539 4.12 30.82 46.84
C ASP A 539 3.52 31.39 45.54
N ASP A 540 4.33 32.12 44.75
CA ASP A 540 3.92 32.66 43.45
C ASP A 540 3.43 31.54 42.51
N GLU A 541 2.27 31.76 41.86
CA GLU A 541 1.68 30.85 40.87
C GLU A 541 1.63 31.53 39.50
N PHE A 542 2.28 30.93 38.49
CA PHE A 542 2.28 31.43 37.11
C PHE A 542 1.36 30.59 36.24
N VAL A 543 0.50 31.24 35.44
CA VAL A 543 -0.54 30.58 34.65
C VAL A 543 -0.53 31.06 33.21
N VAL A 544 -0.43 30.12 32.27
CA VAL A 544 -0.54 30.36 30.83
C VAL A 544 -1.78 29.70 30.24
N TYR A 545 -2.35 30.31 29.21
CA TYR A 545 -3.64 29.88 28.62
C TYR A 545 -3.51 29.38 27.18
N LYS A 546 -2.27 29.16 26.69
CA LYS A 546 -1.95 28.57 25.39
C LYS A 546 -0.89 27.48 25.55
N THR A 547 -1.12 26.30 24.98
CA THR A 547 -0.17 25.16 25.07
C THR A 547 1.19 25.47 24.42
N ASN A 548 1.21 26.31 23.39
CA ASN A 548 2.44 26.74 22.70
C ASN A 548 3.29 27.79 23.46
N GLN A 549 2.89 28.16 24.68
CA GLN A 549 3.71 28.97 25.61
C GLN A 549 4.55 28.11 26.55
N VAL A 550 4.54 26.79 26.41
CA VAL A 550 5.20 25.85 27.32
C VAL A 550 6.11 24.92 26.54
N LYS A 551 7.33 24.74 27.04
CA LYS A 551 8.29 23.75 26.53
C LYS A 551 8.88 22.96 27.69
N MET A 552 8.62 21.66 27.72
CA MET A 552 9.20 20.76 28.72
C MET A 552 10.69 20.56 28.43
N LYS A 553 11.54 20.72 29.43
CA LYS A 553 13.00 20.67 29.27
C LYS A 553 13.63 19.51 30.04
N TYR A 554 13.28 19.36 31.32
CA TYR A 554 13.81 18.30 32.18
C TYR A 554 12.68 17.56 32.90
N ILE A 555 12.81 16.24 33.00
CA ILE A 555 12.00 15.41 33.89
C ILE A 555 12.89 15.05 35.08
N VAL A 556 12.47 15.44 36.27
CA VAL A 556 13.24 15.24 37.50
C VAL A 556 12.58 14.14 38.31
N LYS A 557 13.33 13.05 38.52
CA LYS A 557 12.98 11.97 39.43
C LYS A 557 13.60 12.25 40.80
N PHE A 558 12.79 12.34 41.85
CA PHE A 558 13.26 12.72 43.19
C PHE A 558 12.47 11.99 44.28
N SER A 559 12.91 12.15 45.53
CA SER A 559 12.22 11.67 46.73
C SER A 559 12.31 12.71 47.84
N VAL A 560 11.37 12.68 48.78
CA VAL A 560 11.32 13.57 49.95
C VAL A 560 11.44 12.74 51.23
N SER A 561 11.94 13.34 52.31
CA SER A 561 12.01 12.70 53.63
C SER A 561 10.63 12.19 54.06
N GLY A 562 10.48 10.87 54.19
CA GLY A 562 9.21 10.20 54.51
C GLY A 562 8.63 9.34 53.38
N ASP A 563 9.17 9.42 52.15
CA ASP A 563 8.78 8.52 51.06
C ASP A 563 9.41 7.12 51.24
N GLU A 564 8.62 6.07 51.05
CA GLU A 564 9.10 4.68 51.07
C GLU A 564 9.58 4.28 49.67
N ILE A 565 10.90 4.30 49.46
CA ILE A 565 11.51 3.86 48.20
C ILE A 565 11.44 2.33 48.11
N LYS A 566 10.94 1.85 46.97
CA LYS A 566 10.79 0.41 46.70
C LYS A 566 11.79 0.00 45.62
N ASP A 567 12.38 -1.18 45.78
CA ASP A 567 13.22 -1.76 44.75
C ASP A 567 12.36 -2.19 43.55
N PHE A 568 12.49 -1.46 42.44
CA PHE A 568 11.89 -1.81 41.16
C PHE A 568 13.00 -2.24 40.20
N HIS A 569 12.99 -3.51 39.82
CA HIS A 569 13.86 -4.04 38.79
C HIS A 569 13.01 -4.27 37.53
N PRO A 570 13.16 -3.43 36.49
CA PRO A 570 12.53 -3.69 35.20
C PRO A 570 13.01 -5.05 34.70
N CYS A 571 12.12 -5.85 34.11
CA CYS A 571 12.54 -7.05 33.41
C CYS A 571 13.29 -6.59 32.15
N ASP A 572 14.62 -6.75 32.12
CA ASP A 572 15.47 -6.39 30.98
C ASP A 572 15.14 -7.28 29.77
N ASN A 573 14.09 -6.91 29.03
CA ASN A 573 13.84 -7.37 27.67
C ASN A 573 14.38 -6.31 26.68
N THR A 574 15.59 -5.82 26.92
CA THR A 574 16.32 -4.96 25.98
C THR A 574 16.89 -5.75 24.80
N GLU A 575 16.99 -7.08 24.94
CA GLU A 575 17.49 -7.97 23.91
C GLU A 575 16.32 -8.55 23.07
N LEU A 576 16.30 -8.22 21.77
CA LEU A 576 15.98 -9.26 20.79
C LEU A 576 17.02 -10.35 21.05
N GLU A 577 16.62 -11.58 21.40
CA GLU A 577 17.53 -12.72 21.55
C GLU A 577 18.52 -12.73 20.38
N GLU A 578 19.78 -12.34 20.63
CA GLU A 578 20.86 -12.49 19.67
C GLU A 578 21.16 -13.98 19.52
N TYR A 579 20.45 -14.65 18.61
CA TYR A 579 20.89 -15.93 18.13
C TYR A 579 22.14 -15.71 17.26
N ARG A 580 23.32 -15.81 17.88
CA ARG A 580 24.60 -15.79 17.17
C ARG A 580 24.74 -17.07 16.35
N PRO A 581 24.72 -17.03 15.00
CA PRO A 581 25.02 -18.21 14.21
C PRO A 581 26.54 -18.34 14.10
N GLU A 582 27.04 -19.54 14.36
CA GLU A 582 28.40 -19.91 13.99
C GLU A 582 28.57 -19.76 12.47
N PHE A 583 29.53 -18.95 12.05
CA PHE A 583 29.88 -18.75 10.66
C PHE A 583 30.41 -20.07 10.06
N SER A 584 29.57 -20.79 9.31
CA SER A 584 30.07 -21.76 8.35
C SER A 584 30.61 -21.00 7.14
N HIS A 585 31.93 -21.03 6.96
CA HIS A 585 32.62 -20.59 5.75
C HIS A 585 31.98 -21.23 4.51
N PHE A 586 31.28 -20.44 3.69
CA PHE A 586 30.95 -20.82 2.32
C PHE A 586 31.84 -20.04 1.35
N SER A 587 32.64 -20.82 0.62
CA SER A 587 33.59 -20.40 -0.40
C SER A 587 32.90 -19.84 -1.65
N THR A 588 33.49 -18.76 -2.16
CA THR A 588 33.54 -18.28 -3.55
C THR A 588 32.54 -18.80 -4.59
N VAL A 589 31.75 -17.85 -5.11
CA VAL A 589 31.48 -17.58 -6.53
C VAL A 589 31.37 -18.81 -7.44
N GLU A 590 30.16 -19.31 -7.65
CA GLU A 590 29.56 -19.57 -8.98
C GLU A 590 28.08 -20.00 -8.84
N ASP A 591 27.27 -19.53 -9.80
CA ASP A 591 25.85 -19.82 -10.08
C ASP A 591 24.75 -19.35 -9.11
N HIS A 592 24.49 -18.04 -9.10
CA HIS A 592 23.18 -17.46 -8.72
C HIS A 592 22.23 -17.34 -9.91
N GLN A 593 22.14 -18.38 -10.75
CA GLN A 593 21.09 -18.44 -11.75
C GLN A 593 19.73 -18.54 -11.04
N LEU A 594 18.73 -17.75 -11.47
CA LEU A 594 17.33 -18.11 -11.21
C LEU A 594 17.18 -19.61 -11.53
N PRO A 595 16.44 -20.41 -10.75
CA PRO A 595 16.37 -21.86 -10.95
C PRO A 595 16.17 -22.14 -12.43
N GLY A 596 17.24 -22.63 -13.08
CA GLY A 596 17.27 -22.79 -14.51
C GLY A 596 16.11 -23.68 -14.91
N SER A 597 15.48 -23.35 -16.03
CA SER A 597 14.60 -24.25 -16.77
C SER A 597 15.40 -25.48 -17.21
N THR A 598 15.77 -26.33 -16.26
CA THR A 598 16.02 -27.72 -16.57
C THR A 598 14.64 -28.28 -16.89
N PRO A 599 14.42 -28.83 -18.10
CA PRO A 599 13.20 -29.57 -18.36
C PRO A 599 13.21 -30.70 -17.35
N PHE A 600 12.37 -30.59 -16.32
CA PHE A 600 12.18 -31.67 -15.38
C PHE A 600 11.84 -32.93 -16.20
N PRO A 601 12.35 -34.12 -15.82
CA PRO A 601 12.01 -35.34 -16.55
C PRO A 601 10.48 -35.46 -16.64
N ASP A 602 9.94 -35.69 -17.83
CA ASP A 602 8.51 -35.82 -18.08
C ASP A 602 7.87 -36.77 -17.06
N ILE A 603 7.06 -36.26 -16.14
CA ILE A 603 6.22 -37.08 -15.26
C ILE A 603 4.78 -36.95 -15.75
N LYS A 604 4.14 -38.11 -15.89
CA LYS A 604 2.96 -38.34 -16.73
C LYS A 604 1.72 -38.66 -15.88
N ALA A 605 0.55 -38.24 -16.37
CA ALA A 605 -0.76 -38.48 -15.74
C ALA A 605 -1.28 -39.91 -16.02
N GLY A 606 -2.05 -40.49 -15.09
CA GLY A 606 -2.67 -41.83 -15.24
C GLY A 606 -3.04 -42.47 -13.89
N LEU A 607 -3.70 -43.63 -13.88
CA LEU A 607 -3.85 -44.49 -12.69
C LEU A 607 -2.81 -45.63 -12.76
N GLN A 608 -2.36 -46.21 -11.63
CA GLN A 608 -1.48 -47.41 -11.58
C GLN A 608 -1.99 -48.41 -10.53
N ASP A 609 -1.39 -49.60 -10.46
CA ASP A 609 -1.57 -50.64 -9.43
C ASP A 609 -0.43 -50.68 -8.39
N ALA A 610 -0.55 -51.51 -7.35
CA ALA A 610 0.44 -51.62 -6.27
C ALA A 610 1.81 -52.21 -6.69
N SER A 611 1.90 -52.79 -7.89
CA SER A 611 3.14 -53.32 -8.49
C SER A 611 3.84 -52.32 -9.44
N GLY A 612 3.24 -51.14 -9.66
CA GLY A 612 3.72 -50.13 -10.61
C GLY A 612 3.21 -50.31 -12.04
N SER A 613 2.21 -51.17 -12.26
CA SER A 613 1.60 -51.38 -13.58
C SER A 613 0.47 -50.38 -13.83
N SER A 614 0.42 -49.78 -15.03
CA SER A 614 -0.57 -48.76 -15.41
C SER A 614 -2.01 -49.30 -15.39
N VAL A 615 -2.93 -48.52 -14.80
CA VAL A 615 -4.36 -48.55 -15.11
C VAL A 615 -4.56 -47.54 -16.23
N PRO A 616 -4.63 -48.00 -17.49
CA PRO A 616 -4.59 -47.11 -18.63
C PRO A 616 -5.86 -46.24 -18.68
N LEU A 617 -5.66 -44.95 -18.97
CA LEU A 617 -6.71 -44.06 -19.45
C LEU A 617 -7.13 -44.54 -20.83
N GLU A 618 -8.35 -45.04 -20.96
CA GLU A 618 -8.83 -45.64 -22.20
C GLU A 618 -9.33 -44.58 -23.18
N ASP A 619 -10.07 -43.58 -22.69
CA ASP A 619 -10.69 -42.57 -23.53
C ASP A 619 -10.79 -41.22 -22.81
N VAL A 620 -10.60 -40.14 -23.58
CA VAL A 620 -10.82 -38.76 -23.13
C VAL A 620 -11.73 -38.05 -24.12
N HIS A 621 -12.90 -37.63 -23.65
CA HIS A 621 -13.83 -36.84 -24.45
C HIS A 621 -14.09 -35.49 -23.78
N ILE A 622 -13.99 -34.42 -24.57
CA ILE A 622 -14.17 -33.05 -24.09
C ILE A 622 -15.28 -32.38 -24.88
N LYS A 623 -16.20 -31.77 -24.15
CA LYS A 623 -17.22 -30.86 -24.68
C LYS A 623 -17.01 -29.49 -24.05
N GLY A 624 -16.96 -28.45 -24.86
CA GLY A 624 -16.75 -27.09 -24.38
C GLY A 624 -17.71 -26.08 -24.99
N LYS A 625 -18.03 -25.05 -24.22
CA LYS A 625 -18.73 -23.85 -24.69
C LYS A 625 -17.91 -22.64 -24.33
N ILE A 626 -17.50 -21.88 -25.35
CA ILE A 626 -16.77 -20.62 -25.21
C ILE A 626 -17.75 -19.47 -25.51
N ILE A 627 -17.84 -18.53 -24.56
CA ILE A 627 -18.49 -17.24 -24.76
C ILE A 627 -17.43 -16.18 -24.48
N ASP A 628 -16.98 -15.50 -25.54
CA ASP A 628 -15.97 -14.44 -25.45
C ASP A 628 -14.70 -14.91 -24.71
N PHE A 629 -14.47 -14.46 -23.47
CA PHE A 629 -13.31 -14.82 -22.65
C PHE A 629 -13.57 -15.89 -21.59
N VAL A 630 -14.74 -16.53 -21.58
CA VAL A 630 -15.09 -17.56 -20.60
C VAL A 630 -15.39 -18.86 -21.32
N ALA A 631 -14.86 -19.96 -20.80
CA ALA A 631 -15.15 -21.30 -21.28
C ALA A 631 -15.76 -22.14 -20.16
N GLN A 632 -16.86 -22.83 -20.47
CA GLN A 632 -17.34 -23.98 -19.70
C GLN A 632 -16.86 -25.24 -20.41
N VAL A 633 -16.25 -26.17 -19.66
CA VAL A 633 -15.67 -27.39 -20.21
C VAL A 633 -16.15 -28.58 -19.39
N VAL A 634 -16.62 -29.60 -20.09
CA VAL A 634 -17.02 -30.90 -19.56
C VAL A 634 -16.02 -31.94 -20.08
N VAL A 635 -15.37 -32.63 -19.16
CA VAL A 635 -14.34 -33.64 -19.43
C VAL A 635 -14.85 -34.99 -18.98
N PHE A 636 -14.79 -35.96 -19.88
CA PHE A 636 -15.13 -37.36 -19.65
C PHE A 636 -13.86 -38.20 -19.74
N GLN A 637 -13.53 -38.93 -18.68
CA GLN A 637 -12.35 -39.80 -18.60
C GLN A 637 -12.76 -41.22 -18.23
N THR A 638 -12.41 -42.18 -19.08
CA THR A 638 -12.71 -43.60 -18.86
C THR A 638 -11.47 -44.33 -18.34
N TYR A 639 -11.63 -45.02 -17.21
CA TYR A 639 -10.57 -45.83 -16.60
C TYR A 639 -11.08 -47.24 -16.32
N THR A 640 -10.21 -48.24 -16.42
CA THR A 640 -10.56 -49.64 -16.11
C THR A 640 -9.56 -50.24 -15.14
N ASN A 641 -10.01 -50.70 -13.97
CA ASN A 641 -9.15 -51.43 -13.06
C ASN A 641 -8.78 -52.79 -13.65
N GLN A 642 -7.59 -52.92 -14.23
CA GLN A 642 -7.14 -54.18 -14.82
C GLN A 642 -6.69 -55.22 -13.78
N ASN A 643 -6.66 -54.88 -12.49
CA ASN A 643 -6.19 -55.78 -11.43
C ASN A 643 -7.24 -56.81 -11.02
N HIS A 644 -6.77 -57.80 -10.28
CA HIS A 644 -7.58 -58.84 -9.64
C HIS A 644 -8.01 -58.49 -8.22
N VAL A 645 -7.58 -57.33 -7.70
CA VAL A 645 -7.90 -56.80 -6.36
C VAL A 645 -8.53 -55.40 -6.47
N PRO A 646 -9.36 -54.99 -5.50
CA PRO A 646 -9.84 -53.61 -5.42
C PRO A 646 -8.67 -52.64 -5.20
N ILE A 647 -8.75 -51.46 -5.81
CA ILE A 647 -7.69 -50.43 -5.68
C ILE A 647 -8.25 -49.09 -5.20
N GLU A 648 -7.42 -48.33 -4.48
CA GLU A 648 -7.61 -46.89 -4.32
C GLU A 648 -6.70 -46.17 -5.32
N ALA A 649 -7.25 -45.23 -6.07
CA ALA A 649 -6.54 -44.49 -7.08
C ALA A 649 -6.67 -42.98 -6.86
N LYS A 650 -5.54 -42.28 -6.76
CA LYS A 650 -5.50 -40.81 -6.67
C LYS A 650 -4.84 -40.27 -7.94
N TYR A 651 -5.49 -39.32 -8.62
CA TYR A 651 -4.91 -38.62 -9.76
C TYR A 651 -5.03 -37.11 -9.64
N VAL A 652 -4.12 -36.39 -10.29
CA VAL A 652 -4.10 -34.93 -10.34
C VAL A 652 -4.61 -34.48 -11.70
N PHE A 653 -5.58 -33.58 -11.69
CA PHE A 653 -6.15 -32.96 -12.87
C PHE A 653 -5.64 -31.51 -12.97
N PRO A 654 -4.69 -31.22 -13.89
CA PRO A 654 -4.16 -29.87 -14.04
C PRO A 654 -5.23 -28.97 -14.63
N LEU A 655 -5.46 -27.83 -13.99
CA LEU A 655 -6.32 -26.78 -14.49
C LEU A 655 -5.58 -25.45 -14.47
N ASP A 656 -5.98 -24.53 -15.34
CA ASP A 656 -5.52 -23.14 -15.31
C ASP A 656 -5.83 -22.50 -13.94
N ASP A 657 -5.02 -21.55 -13.49
CA ASP A 657 -5.20 -20.92 -12.18
C ASP A 657 -6.47 -20.05 -12.08
N LYS A 658 -7.09 -19.74 -13.22
CA LYS A 658 -8.39 -19.08 -13.33
C LYS A 658 -9.56 -20.05 -13.49
N ALA A 659 -9.32 -21.37 -13.41
CA ALA A 659 -10.36 -22.36 -13.50
C ALA A 659 -11.05 -22.63 -12.15
N ALA A 660 -12.34 -22.91 -12.20
CA ALA A 660 -13.13 -23.36 -11.07
C ALA A 660 -13.94 -24.60 -11.44
N VAL A 661 -13.80 -25.68 -10.67
CA VAL A 661 -14.56 -26.91 -10.86
C VAL A 661 -15.95 -26.74 -10.25
N CYS A 662 -16.98 -26.92 -11.07
CA CYS A 662 -18.39 -26.73 -10.71
C CYS A 662 -19.25 -28.01 -10.78
N GLY A 663 -18.68 -29.14 -11.21
CA GLY A 663 -19.36 -30.42 -11.26
C GLY A 663 -18.40 -31.60 -11.24
N PHE A 664 -18.78 -32.64 -10.49
CA PHE A 664 -18.05 -33.90 -10.40
C PHE A 664 -19.04 -35.06 -10.31
N GLU A 665 -18.96 -35.98 -11.27
CA GLU A 665 -19.83 -37.16 -11.35
C GLU A 665 -18.99 -38.39 -11.68
N ALA A 666 -19.39 -39.55 -11.16
CA ALA A 666 -18.77 -40.83 -11.45
C ALA A 666 -19.84 -41.86 -11.88
N PHE A 667 -19.54 -42.61 -12.93
CA PHE A 667 -20.39 -43.72 -13.39
C PHE A 667 -19.63 -45.02 -13.23
N ILE A 668 -20.18 -45.94 -12.44
CA ILE A 668 -19.57 -47.24 -12.14
C ILE A 668 -20.67 -48.28 -11.91
N ASN A 669 -20.49 -49.52 -12.35
CA ASN A 669 -21.42 -50.63 -12.11
C ASN A 669 -22.89 -50.30 -12.47
N GLY A 670 -23.13 -49.59 -13.58
CA GLY A 670 -24.47 -49.11 -13.95
C GLY A 670 -25.08 -48.03 -13.04
N LYS A 671 -24.38 -47.60 -11.98
CA LYS A 671 -24.79 -46.53 -11.05
C LYS A 671 -24.22 -45.19 -11.50
N HIS A 672 -25.02 -44.13 -11.35
CA HIS A 672 -24.62 -42.74 -11.55
C HIS A 672 -24.49 -42.06 -10.19
N LEU A 673 -23.27 -41.66 -9.84
CA LEU A 673 -22.93 -41.03 -8.58
C LEU A 673 -22.66 -39.54 -8.85
N VAL A 674 -23.45 -38.67 -8.24
CA VAL A 674 -23.25 -37.23 -8.31
C VAL A 674 -22.52 -36.79 -7.05
N GLY A 675 -21.37 -36.13 -7.21
CA GLY A 675 -20.62 -35.56 -6.10
C GLY A 675 -21.45 -34.52 -5.36
N GLU A 676 -21.60 -34.70 -4.05
CA GLU A 676 -22.17 -33.68 -3.18
C GLU A 676 -21.01 -32.82 -2.65
N ILE A 677 -21.12 -31.51 -2.80
CA ILE A 677 -20.13 -30.61 -2.28
C ILE A 677 -20.32 -30.37 -0.77
N LYS A 678 -19.24 -30.54 -0.01
CA LYS A 678 -19.22 -30.39 1.44
C LYS A 678 -18.00 -29.56 1.86
N GLU A 679 -17.98 -29.13 3.11
CA GLU A 679 -16.78 -28.59 3.74
C GLU A 679 -15.66 -29.64 3.66
N LYS A 680 -14.44 -29.20 3.35
CA LYS A 680 -13.31 -30.07 2.99
C LYS A 680 -13.07 -31.17 4.03
N GLU A 681 -13.02 -30.81 5.31
CA GLU A 681 -12.79 -31.75 6.41
C GLU A 681 -13.95 -32.75 6.58
N ALA A 682 -15.19 -32.33 6.28
CA ALA A 682 -16.36 -33.19 6.34
C ALA A 682 -16.39 -34.19 5.16
N ALA A 683 -16.10 -33.73 3.94
CA ALA A 683 -15.98 -34.57 2.76
C ALA A 683 -14.90 -35.65 2.95
N GLN A 684 -13.72 -35.26 3.44
CA GLN A 684 -12.62 -36.17 3.73
C GLN A 684 -12.95 -37.17 4.85
N ARG A 685 -13.76 -36.78 5.84
CA ARG A 685 -14.23 -37.70 6.88
C ARG A 685 -15.22 -38.73 6.33
N GLU A 686 -16.18 -38.28 5.54
CA GLU A 686 -17.18 -39.15 4.91
C GLU A 686 -16.55 -40.15 3.95
N TYR A 687 -15.59 -39.70 3.14
CA TYR A 687 -14.76 -40.56 2.30
C TYR A 687 -14.09 -41.67 3.12
N ARG A 688 -13.35 -41.31 4.17
CA ARG A 688 -12.64 -42.28 5.03
C ARG A 688 -13.60 -43.29 5.70
N VAL A 689 -14.75 -42.83 6.18
CA VAL A 689 -15.78 -43.70 6.77
C VAL A 689 -16.31 -44.69 5.73
N ALA A 690 -16.64 -44.24 4.53
CA ALA A 690 -17.14 -45.10 3.47
C ALA A 690 -16.12 -46.17 3.05
N ILE A 691 -14.84 -45.80 2.89
CA ILE A 691 -13.80 -46.78 2.56
C ILE A 691 -13.59 -47.79 3.69
N SER A 692 -13.59 -47.36 4.95
CA SER A 692 -13.46 -48.27 6.10
C SER A 692 -14.61 -49.30 6.20
N GLN A 693 -15.77 -48.98 5.63
CA GLN A 693 -16.95 -49.84 5.57
C GLN A 693 -16.99 -50.74 4.32
N GLY A 694 -15.97 -50.68 3.46
CA GLY A 694 -15.92 -51.45 2.21
C GLY A 694 -16.83 -50.91 1.09
N HIS A 695 -17.33 -49.68 1.23
CA HIS A 695 -18.06 -48.99 0.17
C HIS A 695 -17.10 -48.36 -0.85
N GLY A 696 -17.60 -48.03 -2.05
CA GLY A 696 -16.85 -47.18 -2.99
C GLY A 696 -16.97 -45.72 -2.58
N ALA A 697 -15.91 -44.92 -2.71
CA ALA A 697 -15.99 -43.49 -2.44
C ALA A 697 -15.14 -42.69 -3.44
N TYR A 698 -15.62 -41.49 -3.78
CA TYR A 698 -15.02 -40.61 -4.79
C TYR A 698 -14.90 -39.22 -4.20
N LEU A 699 -13.70 -38.66 -4.17
CA LEU A 699 -13.40 -37.36 -3.57
C LEU A 699 -12.69 -36.47 -4.60
N MET A 700 -13.11 -35.22 -4.74
CA MET A 700 -12.38 -34.22 -5.51
C MET A 700 -12.03 -33.01 -4.65
N ASP A 701 -10.74 -32.72 -4.54
CA ASP A 701 -10.12 -31.71 -3.66
C ASP A 701 -9.30 -30.69 -4.47
N GLN A 702 -9.26 -29.44 -4.02
CA GLN A 702 -8.28 -28.44 -4.45
C GLN A 702 -7.15 -28.34 -3.42
N GLU A 703 -5.91 -28.61 -3.85
CA GLU A 703 -4.70 -28.49 -3.01
C GLU A 703 -3.99 -27.14 -3.21
N ALA A 704 -4.04 -26.59 -4.42
CA ALA A 704 -3.53 -25.28 -4.81
C ALA A 704 -4.40 -24.69 -5.94
N PRO A 705 -4.27 -23.39 -6.31
CA PRO A 705 -5.11 -22.77 -7.34
C PRO A 705 -5.19 -23.55 -8.67
N ASP A 706 -4.09 -24.15 -9.09
CA ASP A 706 -3.88 -24.92 -10.32
C ASP A 706 -3.91 -26.46 -10.12
N ILE A 707 -4.11 -26.94 -8.89
CA ILE A 707 -3.97 -28.37 -8.54
C ILE A 707 -5.27 -28.91 -7.96
N PHE A 708 -5.96 -29.72 -8.78
CA PHE A 708 -7.14 -30.48 -8.38
C PHE A 708 -6.78 -31.96 -8.31
N THR A 709 -7.23 -32.64 -7.26
CA THR A 709 -6.96 -34.06 -7.06
C THR A 709 -8.27 -34.82 -6.97
N VAL A 710 -8.35 -35.96 -7.65
CA VAL A 710 -9.48 -36.88 -7.61
C VAL A 710 -9.00 -38.18 -6.98
N SER A 711 -9.67 -38.61 -5.91
CA SER A 711 -9.40 -39.87 -5.20
C SER A 711 -10.59 -40.81 -5.40
N VAL A 712 -10.34 -41.96 -6.01
CA VAL A 712 -11.28 -43.02 -6.31
C VAL A 712 -10.95 -44.22 -5.42
N GLY A 713 -11.67 -44.38 -4.32
CA GLY A 713 -11.42 -45.43 -3.35
C GLY A 713 -12.24 -46.69 -3.59
N ASN A 714 -11.60 -47.85 -3.37
CA ASN A 714 -12.20 -49.18 -3.43
C ASN A 714 -12.83 -49.51 -4.80
N LEU A 715 -12.13 -49.16 -5.90
CA LEU A 715 -12.51 -49.50 -7.27
C LEU A 715 -12.38 -51.02 -7.49
N PRO A 716 -13.46 -51.77 -7.79
CA PRO A 716 -13.42 -53.23 -7.85
C PRO A 716 -12.53 -53.77 -8.98
N PRO A 717 -12.06 -55.02 -8.87
CA PRO A 717 -11.35 -55.71 -9.94
C PRO A 717 -12.14 -55.70 -11.25
N LYS A 718 -11.48 -55.44 -12.37
CA LYS A 718 -12.07 -55.41 -13.73
C LYS A 718 -13.22 -54.41 -13.94
N ALA A 719 -13.52 -53.56 -12.95
CA ALA A 719 -14.54 -52.53 -13.10
C ALA A 719 -14.03 -51.38 -13.95
N LYS A 720 -14.90 -50.89 -14.84
CA LYS A 720 -14.71 -49.64 -15.55
C LYS A 720 -15.36 -48.51 -14.74
N VAL A 721 -14.74 -47.34 -14.71
CA VAL A 721 -15.30 -46.11 -14.17
C VAL A 721 -15.18 -44.98 -15.19
N LEU A 722 -16.26 -44.21 -15.36
CA LEU A 722 -16.27 -42.99 -16.14
C LEU A 722 -16.36 -41.80 -15.17
N ILE A 723 -15.37 -40.93 -15.21
CA ILE A 723 -15.34 -39.69 -14.42
C ILE A 723 -15.76 -38.54 -15.33
N LYS A 724 -16.75 -37.76 -14.91
CA LYS A 724 -17.19 -36.53 -15.56
C LYS A 724 -16.86 -35.33 -14.68
N ILE A 725 -16.03 -34.43 -15.18
CA ILE A 725 -15.64 -33.18 -14.51
C ILE A 725 -16.21 -32.03 -15.32
N THR A 726 -16.88 -31.09 -14.66
CA THR A 726 -17.32 -29.84 -15.28
C THR A 726 -16.60 -28.68 -14.59
N TYR A 727 -15.95 -27.83 -15.38
CA TYR A 727 -15.28 -26.64 -14.88
C TYR A 727 -15.54 -25.43 -15.77
N ILE A 728 -15.38 -24.25 -15.19
CA ILE A 728 -15.39 -22.96 -15.90
C ILE A 728 -13.99 -22.35 -15.82
N THR A 729 -13.55 -21.63 -16.84
CA THR A 729 -12.25 -20.95 -16.85
C THR A 729 -12.31 -19.66 -17.64
N GLU A 730 -11.52 -18.68 -17.21
CA GLU A 730 -11.21 -17.53 -18.05
C GLU A 730 -10.13 -17.90 -19.07
N LEU A 731 -10.28 -17.45 -20.32
CA LEU A 731 -9.33 -17.68 -21.41
C LEU A 731 -8.14 -16.74 -21.34
N SER A 732 -7.00 -17.05 -21.93
CA SER A 732 -5.86 -16.10 -21.99
C SER A 732 -5.90 -15.25 -23.26
N VAL A 733 -5.11 -14.17 -23.30
CA VAL A 733 -4.96 -13.30 -24.47
C VAL A 733 -3.50 -13.28 -24.88
N GLN A 734 -3.26 -13.39 -26.19
CA GLN A 734 -1.94 -13.20 -26.79
C GLN A 734 -2.09 -12.24 -27.97
N GLY A 735 -1.73 -10.96 -27.74
CA GLY A 735 -1.98 -9.88 -28.70
C GLY A 735 -3.47 -9.74 -29.00
N ALA A 736 -3.85 -9.96 -30.26
CA ALA A 736 -5.24 -9.92 -30.72
C ALA A 736 -5.97 -11.30 -30.65
N CYS A 737 -5.32 -12.34 -30.12
CA CYS A 737 -5.88 -13.70 -30.09
C CYS A 737 -6.41 -14.06 -28.71
N VAL A 738 -7.59 -14.66 -28.66
CA VAL A 738 -8.10 -15.38 -27.48
C VAL A 738 -7.55 -16.81 -27.52
N VAL A 739 -6.98 -17.27 -26.40
CA VAL A 739 -6.33 -18.58 -26.31
C VAL A 739 -7.01 -19.44 -25.25
N PHE A 740 -7.53 -20.59 -25.69
CA PHE A 740 -7.94 -21.70 -24.82
C PHE A 740 -6.83 -22.75 -24.79
N PHE A 741 -6.41 -23.13 -23.59
CA PHE A 741 -5.41 -24.16 -23.39
C PHE A 741 -5.95 -25.22 -22.43
N LEU A 742 -5.76 -26.48 -22.78
CA LEU A 742 -6.04 -27.63 -21.96
C LEU A 742 -4.74 -28.42 -21.76
N PRO A 743 -4.16 -28.42 -20.54
CA PRO A 743 -2.94 -29.16 -20.25
C PRO A 743 -3.17 -30.68 -20.28
N ALA A 744 -2.20 -31.43 -20.82
CA ALA A 744 -2.20 -32.90 -20.78
C ALA A 744 -1.41 -33.51 -19.61
N THR A 745 -0.50 -32.74 -19.00
CA THR A 745 0.42 -33.21 -17.95
C THR A 745 0.56 -32.17 -16.82
N VAL A 746 0.97 -32.62 -15.63
CA VAL A 746 1.25 -31.79 -14.44
C VAL A 746 2.76 -31.62 -14.32
N ALA A 747 3.25 -30.49 -13.79
CA ALA A 747 4.70 -30.33 -13.60
C ALA A 747 5.26 -31.36 -12.58
N PRO A 748 6.39 -32.04 -12.88
CA PRO A 748 6.93 -33.17 -12.12
C PRO A 748 7.06 -33.04 -10.60
N TRP A 749 7.49 -31.89 -10.10
CA TRP A 749 7.77 -31.66 -8.67
C TRP A 749 6.49 -31.34 -7.86
N GLN A 750 5.37 -31.04 -8.52
CA GLN A 750 4.08 -30.76 -7.86
C GLN A 750 3.33 -32.05 -7.50
N GLN A 751 3.50 -33.11 -8.30
CA GLN A 751 2.93 -34.43 -8.09
C GLN A 751 3.48 -35.12 -6.83
N ASP A 752 4.79 -34.99 -6.58
CA ASP A 752 5.48 -35.63 -5.45
C ASP A 752 4.98 -35.19 -4.05
N ARG A 753 4.32 -34.03 -3.93
CA ARG A 753 3.78 -33.54 -2.65
C ARG A 753 2.33 -33.98 -2.40
N ALA A 754 1.49 -33.92 -3.42
CA ALA A 754 0.09 -34.37 -3.38
C ALA A 754 -0.03 -35.88 -3.08
N LEU A 755 0.95 -36.67 -3.53
CA LEU A 755 1.00 -38.12 -3.32
C LEU A 755 1.42 -38.52 -1.89
N ARG A 756 2.04 -37.63 -1.10
CA ARG A 756 2.59 -37.95 0.24
C ARG A 756 1.62 -37.75 1.40
N GLU A 757 0.48 -37.08 1.23
CA GLU A 757 -0.53 -36.96 2.30
C GLU A 757 -1.33 -38.27 2.44
N ASN A 758 -1.32 -38.86 3.64
CA ASN A 758 -1.98 -40.13 3.96
C ASN A 758 -3.35 -39.89 4.61
N LEU A 759 -4.41 -40.42 4.01
CA LEU A 759 -5.77 -40.40 4.56
C LEU A 759 -6.24 -41.76 5.10
N GLN A 760 -5.52 -42.88 4.84
CA GLN A 760 -5.88 -44.22 5.34
C GLN A 760 -4.68 -45.21 5.37
N ASP A 761 -4.74 -46.21 6.27
CA ASP A 761 -3.71 -47.25 6.50
C ASP A 761 -4.13 -48.69 6.09
N THR A 762 -5.40 -48.95 5.73
CA THR A 762 -5.97 -50.31 5.58
C THR A 762 -6.05 -50.87 4.15
N VAL A 763 -5.75 -50.09 3.10
CA VAL A 763 -5.72 -50.52 1.70
C VAL A 763 -4.40 -50.08 1.07
N GLU A 764 -3.82 -50.87 0.17
CA GLU A 764 -2.54 -50.51 -0.49
C GLU A 764 -2.69 -49.24 -1.35
N LYS A 765 -1.88 -48.22 -1.01
CA LYS A 765 -1.86 -46.91 -1.68
C LYS A 765 -0.97 -46.94 -2.92
N ILE A 766 -1.42 -46.36 -4.03
CA ILE A 766 -0.72 -46.41 -5.31
C ILE A 766 -0.35 -45.01 -5.82
N CYS A 767 0.90 -44.83 -6.29
CA CYS A 767 1.48 -43.58 -6.79
C CYS A 767 2.16 -43.81 -8.16
N ILE A 768 2.01 -42.88 -9.12
CA ILE A 768 2.23 -43.12 -10.57
C ILE A 768 3.60 -42.62 -11.11
N LYS A 769 4.31 -43.44 -11.90
CA LYS A 769 5.37 -43.06 -12.89
C LYS A 769 5.36 -44.02 -14.10
N GLU A 770 5.44 -43.54 -15.34
CA GLU A 770 5.48 -44.43 -16.52
C GLU A 770 6.93 -44.82 -16.91
N THR A 771 7.17 -46.11 -17.13
CA THR A 771 8.40 -46.64 -17.76
C THR A 771 8.27 -46.73 -19.28
N GLY A 772 9.21 -46.13 -20.03
CA GLY A 772 9.65 -46.66 -21.33
C GLY A 772 9.83 -45.67 -22.47
N THR A 773 11.00 -45.05 -22.59
CA THR A 773 11.63 -44.87 -23.91
C THR A 773 12.53 -46.08 -24.16
N LYS A 774 12.18 -46.88 -25.18
CA LYS A 774 13.10 -47.88 -25.73
C LYS A 774 14.35 -47.16 -26.19
N GLN A 775 15.46 -47.46 -25.53
CA GLN A 775 16.79 -47.19 -26.07
C GLN A 775 16.90 -47.97 -27.39
N SER A 776 17.10 -47.24 -28.47
CA SER A 776 17.37 -47.79 -29.79
C SER A 776 18.69 -48.55 -29.75
N ASN A 777 18.62 -49.87 -29.62
CA ASN A 777 19.62 -50.75 -30.18
C ASN A 777 18.96 -51.60 -31.27
N TRP A 778 19.61 -51.53 -32.43
CA TRP A 778 19.37 -52.33 -33.62
C TRP A 778 19.21 -53.81 -33.28
N ASP A 779 18.06 -54.41 -33.61
CA ASP A 779 18.02 -55.77 -34.13
C ASP A 779 16.67 -56.15 -34.76
N VAL A 780 16.77 -57.12 -35.65
CA VAL A 780 15.96 -57.38 -36.84
C VAL A 780 14.64 -58.10 -36.53
N GLY A 781 13.55 -57.63 -37.16
CA GLY A 781 12.42 -58.44 -37.64
C GLY A 781 11.48 -59.08 -36.60
N LEU A 782 10.27 -58.52 -36.46
CA LEU A 782 8.98 -59.23 -36.42
C LEU A 782 7.85 -58.18 -36.30
N SER A 783 6.90 -58.26 -37.23
CA SER A 783 5.67 -57.49 -37.26
C SER A 783 4.66 -57.97 -36.20
N HIS A 784 3.75 -57.07 -35.81
CA HIS A 784 2.57 -57.23 -34.95
C HIS A 784 2.78 -57.17 -33.43
N LEU A 785 2.63 -55.98 -32.84
CA LEU A 785 1.51 -55.62 -31.93
C LEU A 785 1.65 -54.13 -31.54
N SER A 786 0.92 -53.24 -32.19
CA SER A 786 0.80 -51.83 -31.75
C SER A 786 -0.20 -51.77 -30.60
N VAL A 787 0.27 -51.40 -29.40
CA VAL A 787 -0.61 -51.07 -28.26
C VAL A 787 -1.23 -49.70 -28.58
N HIS A 788 -2.54 -49.68 -28.80
CA HIS A 788 -3.30 -48.44 -29.04
C HIS A 788 -3.30 -47.58 -27.78
N PHE A 789 -2.83 -46.33 -27.90
CA PHE A 789 -3.08 -45.28 -26.92
C PHE A 789 -4.54 -44.80 -27.06
N GLY A 790 -5.17 -44.46 -25.94
CA GLY A 790 -6.60 -44.18 -25.82
C GLY A 790 -7.15 -43.10 -26.76
N SER A 791 -8.44 -43.19 -27.10
CA SER A 791 -9.05 -42.27 -28.08
C SER A 791 -9.29 -40.87 -27.47
N PHE A 792 -8.86 -39.81 -28.17
CA PHE A 792 -9.11 -38.43 -27.78
C PHE A 792 -10.10 -37.78 -28.74
N SER A 793 -11.12 -37.13 -28.19
CA SER A 793 -12.00 -36.26 -28.98
C SER A 793 -12.35 -34.98 -28.23
N LEU A 794 -12.26 -33.85 -28.91
CA LEU A 794 -12.73 -32.58 -28.40
C LEU A 794 -13.76 -32.00 -29.35
N SER A 795 -14.84 -31.45 -28.79
CA SER A 795 -15.79 -30.62 -29.52
C SER A 795 -16.05 -29.34 -28.74
N MET A 796 -16.02 -28.18 -29.39
CA MET A 796 -16.30 -26.91 -28.74
C MET A 796 -17.23 -26.05 -29.58
N SER A 797 -18.13 -25.35 -28.90
CA SER A 797 -18.97 -24.31 -29.48
C SER A 797 -18.47 -22.95 -29.02
N ILE A 798 -18.44 -21.98 -29.92
CA ILE A 798 -17.74 -20.71 -29.75
C ILE A 798 -18.71 -19.59 -30.14
N GLU A 799 -18.99 -18.69 -29.22
CA GLU A 799 -19.77 -17.48 -29.44
C GLU A 799 -18.90 -16.26 -29.14
N MET A 800 -18.76 -15.40 -30.15
CA MET A 800 -17.93 -14.20 -30.08
C MET A 800 -18.79 -12.96 -30.31
N PRO A 801 -18.42 -11.82 -29.72
CA PRO A 801 -19.18 -10.57 -29.83
C PRO A 801 -18.98 -9.84 -31.16
N HIS A 802 -17.90 -10.18 -31.87
CA HIS A 802 -17.53 -9.61 -33.17
C HIS A 802 -17.11 -10.72 -34.13
N MET A 803 -16.87 -10.34 -35.39
CA MET A 803 -16.46 -11.27 -36.44
C MET A 803 -15.20 -12.05 -36.06
N ILE A 804 -15.28 -13.37 -36.19
CA ILE A 804 -14.21 -14.33 -36.03
C ILE A 804 -13.38 -14.33 -37.32
N GLU A 805 -12.19 -13.75 -37.25
CA GLU A 805 -11.25 -13.70 -38.37
C GLU A 805 -10.74 -15.12 -38.70
N PHE A 806 -10.22 -15.80 -37.68
CA PHE A 806 -9.71 -17.16 -37.80
C PHE A 806 -9.92 -17.98 -36.53
N ILE A 807 -9.94 -19.30 -36.71
CA ILE A 807 -9.87 -20.30 -35.64
C ILE A 807 -8.88 -21.37 -36.10
N PHE A 808 -7.87 -21.64 -35.29
CA PHE A 808 -6.93 -22.73 -35.53
C PHE A 808 -6.38 -23.30 -34.22
N SER A 809 -5.81 -24.50 -34.31
CA SER A 809 -5.03 -25.12 -33.26
C SER A 809 -3.63 -25.39 -33.80
N ASP A 810 -2.62 -25.11 -33.00
CA ASP A 810 -1.21 -25.44 -33.27
C ASP A 810 -0.83 -26.86 -32.82
N THR A 811 -1.75 -27.55 -32.13
CA THR A 811 -1.54 -28.90 -31.57
C THR A 811 -2.34 -29.97 -32.29
N HIS A 812 -3.51 -29.64 -32.86
CA HIS A 812 -4.44 -30.62 -33.44
C HIS A 812 -5.10 -30.13 -34.73
N ASP A 813 -5.40 -31.05 -35.63
CA ASP A 813 -6.24 -30.77 -36.80
C ASP A 813 -7.71 -30.68 -36.42
N LEU A 814 -8.40 -29.66 -36.96
CA LEU A 814 -9.77 -29.31 -36.59
C LEU A 814 -10.73 -29.36 -37.79
N ARG A 815 -11.88 -30.01 -37.60
CA ARG A 815 -13.10 -29.75 -38.38
C ARG A 815 -13.80 -28.53 -37.81
N LYS A 816 -14.34 -27.67 -38.67
CA LYS A 816 -14.99 -26.42 -38.28
C LYS A 816 -16.26 -26.12 -39.08
N LYS A 817 -17.27 -25.61 -38.39
CA LYS A 817 -18.47 -24.93 -38.92
C LYS A 817 -18.43 -23.51 -38.35
N ARG A 818 -18.65 -22.47 -39.16
CA ARG A 818 -18.67 -21.09 -38.64
C ARG A 818 -19.58 -20.16 -39.42
N THR A 819 -20.18 -19.23 -38.70
CA THR A 819 -20.71 -17.95 -39.20
C THR A 819 -19.73 -16.83 -38.81
N ASP A 820 -20.13 -15.56 -38.96
CA ASP A 820 -19.27 -14.44 -38.57
C ASP A 820 -18.96 -14.45 -37.07
N CYS A 821 -19.95 -14.68 -36.20
CA CYS A 821 -19.79 -14.54 -34.74
C CYS A 821 -19.90 -15.87 -33.97
N LYS A 822 -20.18 -16.98 -34.67
CA LYS A 822 -20.34 -18.28 -34.02
C LYS A 822 -19.59 -19.38 -34.75
N ALA A 823 -19.05 -20.34 -34.01
CA ALA A 823 -18.40 -21.51 -34.59
C ALA A 823 -18.62 -22.78 -33.76
N VAL A 824 -18.54 -23.93 -34.42
CA VAL A 824 -18.47 -25.25 -33.80
C VAL A 824 -17.25 -25.94 -34.37
N ILE A 825 -16.36 -26.41 -33.49
CA ILE A 825 -15.15 -27.15 -33.86
C ILE A 825 -15.18 -28.57 -33.30
N SER A 826 -14.52 -29.49 -33.99
CA SER A 826 -14.18 -30.80 -33.45
C SER A 826 -12.82 -31.26 -33.91
N THR A 827 -12.11 -32.04 -33.10
CA THR A 827 -10.89 -32.72 -33.54
C THR A 827 -11.22 -33.75 -34.61
N VAL A 828 -10.28 -34.01 -35.52
CA VAL A 828 -10.40 -35.09 -36.50
C VAL A 828 -10.38 -36.47 -35.83
N GLU A 829 -10.98 -37.47 -36.46
CA GLU A 829 -10.98 -38.85 -35.95
C GLU A 829 -9.55 -39.39 -35.85
N GLY A 830 -9.27 -40.18 -34.80
CA GLY A 830 -7.93 -40.72 -34.55
C GLY A 830 -6.94 -39.76 -33.88
N SER A 831 -7.40 -38.59 -33.44
CA SER A 831 -6.59 -37.67 -32.63
C SER A 831 -6.15 -38.30 -31.30
N SER A 832 -5.00 -37.87 -30.79
CA SER A 832 -4.46 -38.28 -29.49
C SER A 832 -3.98 -37.06 -28.72
N LEU A 833 -4.21 -37.03 -27.41
CA LEU A 833 -3.69 -35.97 -26.54
C LEU A 833 -2.26 -36.31 -26.11
N ASP A 834 -1.27 -35.62 -26.67
CA ASP A 834 0.15 -35.78 -26.33
C ASP A 834 0.54 -34.91 -25.11
N SER A 835 1.82 -34.91 -24.72
CA SER A 835 2.32 -34.12 -23.58
C SER A 835 2.14 -32.61 -23.74
N ASN A 836 1.94 -32.10 -24.95
CA ASN A 836 1.79 -30.67 -25.23
C ASN A 836 0.37 -30.16 -24.94
N GLY A 837 -0.60 -31.06 -24.74
CA GLY A 837 -1.98 -30.69 -24.49
C GLY A 837 -2.73 -30.24 -25.74
N PHE A 838 -3.83 -29.54 -25.53
CA PHE A 838 -4.63 -28.95 -26.61
C PHE A 838 -4.65 -27.43 -26.49
N SER A 839 -4.39 -26.75 -27.60
CA SER A 839 -4.36 -25.29 -27.70
C SER A 839 -5.25 -24.83 -28.84
N LEU A 840 -6.06 -23.81 -28.61
CA LEU A 840 -6.98 -23.23 -29.56
C LEU A 840 -6.84 -21.71 -29.58
N LEU A 841 -6.57 -21.15 -30.75
CA LEU A 841 -6.41 -19.73 -30.99
C LEU A 841 -7.59 -19.19 -31.80
N ILE A 842 -8.18 -18.10 -31.31
CA ILE A 842 -9.35 -17.43 -31.92
C ILE A 842 -8.99 -15.97 -32.15
N GLY A 843 -8.91 -15.55 -33.41
CA GLY A 843 -8.69 -14.16 -33.82
C GLY A 843 -10.00 -13.42 -34.05
N LEU A 844 -10.12 -12.19 -33.52
CA LEU A 844 -11.28 -11.32 -33.72
C LEU A 844 -10.89 -10.04 -34.45
N VAL A 845 -11.80 -9.49 -35.24
CA VAL A 845 -11.57 -8.23 -35.97
C VAL A 845 -11.51 -7.02 -35.02
N ASP A 846 -12.44 -6.92 -34.06
CA ASP A 846 -12.60 -5.76 -33.17
C ASP A 846 -12.32 -6.12 -31.68
N VAL A 847 -11.13 -6.65 -31.39
CA VAL A 847 -10.74 -7.13 -30.04
C VAL A 847 -10.79 -6.02 -28.97
N TYR A 848 -10.43 -4.79 -29.35
CA TYR A 848 -10.27 -3.66 -28.43
C TYR A 848 -11.56 -2.91 -28.11
N LEU A 849 -12.66 -3.20 -28.81
CA LEU A 849 -13.95 -2.56 -28.51
C LEU A 849 -14.47 -3.07 -27.15
N PRO A 850 -14.73 -2.16 -26.18
CA PRO A 850 -15.35 -2.52 -24.92
C PRO A 850 -16.73 -3.13 -25.17
N ARG A 851 -17.05 -4.19 -24.44
CA ARG A 851 -18.27 -4.97 -24.68
C ARG A 851 -18.82 -5.56 -23.40
N MET A 852 -20.12 -5.85 -23.38
CA MET A 852 -20.83 -6.36 -22.21
C MET A 852 -21.73 -7.52 -22.62
N TRP A 853 -21.68 -8.60 -21.84
CA TRP A 853 -22.61 -9.71 -21.87
C TRP A 853 -23.58 -9.61 -20.70
N VAL A 854 -24.84 -9.97 -20.90
CA VAL A 854 -25.86 -9.96 -19.85
C VAL A 854 -26.54 -11.31 -19.80
N GLU A 855 -26.40 -12.01 -18.68
CA GLU A 855 -27.08 -13.27 -18.42
C GLU A 855 -28.30 -13.04 -17.53
N LYS A 856 -29.47 -13.45 -18.02
CA LYS A 856 -30.74 -13.36 -17.29
C LYS A 856 -31.02 -14.63 -16.51
N HIS A 857 -31.46 -14.48 -15.28
CA HIS A 857 -31.94 -15.61 -14.50
C HIS A 857 -33.28 -16.15 -15.06
N PRO A 858 -33.43 -17.47 -15.30
CA PRO A 858 -34.66 -18.04 -15.87
C PRO A 858 -35.91 -17.77 -15.01
N GLU A 859 -35.77 -17.86 -13.69
CA GLU A 859 -36.87 -17.76 -12.72
C GLU A 859 -36.86 -16.49 -11.84
N LYS A 860 -35.85 -15.62 -11.93
CA LYS A 860 -35.69 -14.47 -11.02
C LYS A 860 -35.45 -13.20 -11.81
N GLU A 861 -35.89 -12.07 -11.29
CA GLU A 861 -35.57 -10.74 -11.84
C GLU A 861 -34.15 -10.30 -11.43
N SER A 862 -33.15 -11.10 -11.80
CA SER A 862 -31.74 -10.81 -11.57
C SER A 862 -30.93 -11.04 -12.83
N GLU A 863 -30.03 -10.11 -13.13
CA GLU A 863 -29.13 -10.18 -14.28
C GLU A 863 -27.67 -10.15 -13.79
N ALA A 864 -26.82 -10.92 -14.47
CA ALA A 864 -25.38 -10.90 -14.31
C ALA A 864 -24.74 -10.29 -15.55
N CYS A 865 -23.92 -9.27 -15.36
CA CYS A 865 -23.25 -8.59 -16.44
C CYS A 865 -21.76 -8.96 -16.41
N MET A 866 -21.20 -9.37 -17.54
CA MET A 866 -19.77 -9.49 -17.73
C MET A 866 -19.31 -8.38 -18.67
N LEU A 867 -18.56 -7.43 -18.14
CA LEU A 867 -17.94 -6.35 -18.88
C LEU A 867 -16.51 -6.74 -19.25
N VAL A 868 -16.18 -6.56 -20.52
CA VAL A 868 -14.89 -6.88 -21.11
C VAL A 868 -14.25 -5.60 -21.62
N PHE A 869 -13.06 -5.29 -21.11
CA PHE A 869 -12.30 -4.10 -21.49
C PHE A 869 -10.84 -4.47 -21.78
N GLN A 870 -10.40 -4.19 -23.00
CA GLN A 870 -9.02 -4.40 -23.44
C GLN A 870 -8.54 -3.12 -24.12
N PRO A 871 -7.87 -2.21 -23.40
CA PRO A 871 -7.44 -0.95 -23.98
C PRO A 871 -6.34 -1.18 -25.01
N ASN A 872 -6.46 -0.57 -26.19
CA ASN A 872 -5.34 -0.46 -27.11
C ASN A 872 -4.41 0.67 -26.63
N LEU A 873 -3.25 0.26 -26.12
CA LEU A 873 -2.23 1.15 -25.57
C LEU A 873 -1.01 1.33 -26.49
N ASP A 874 -1.09 0.89 -27.76
CA ASP A 874 0.00 0.97 -28.75
C ASP A 874 0.34 2.39 -29.23
N ILE A 875 -0.29 3.41 -28.66
CA ILE A 875 -0.17 4.81 -29.11
C ILE A 875 1.08 5.50 -28.51
N THR A 876 2.01 4.77 -27.90
CA THR A 876 3.26 5.38 -27.41
C THR A 876 4.18 5.78 -28.55
N ILE A 877 4.72 7.00 -28.45
CA ILE A 877 5.93 7.39 -29.16
C ILE A 877 7.07 6.57 -28.52
N PRO A 878 7.84 5.76 -29.28
CA PRO A 878 8.90 4.89 -28.74
C PRO A 878 9.89 5.60 -27.80
N ASP A 879 10.08 6.90 -28.01
CA ASP A 879 11.08 7.76 -27.37
C ASP A 879 10.83 8.05 -25.87
N GLU A 880 9.60 7.88 -25.34
CA GLU A 880 9.30 8.15 -23.91
C GLU A 880 9.48 6.93 -23.00
N ALA A 881 9.19 5.72 -23.49
CA ALA A 881 9.34 4.48 -22.72
C ALA A 881 10.82 4.17 -22.44
N GLU A 882 11.68 4.40 -23.44
CA GLU A 882 13.14 4.18 -23.38
C GLU A 882 13.86 5.15 -22.43
N ARG A 883 13.23 6.28 -22.08
CA ARG A 883 13.80 7.31 -21.18
C ARG A 883 13.28 7.25 -19.73
N SER A 884 12.44 6.27 -19.39
CA SER A 884 11.87 6.12 -18.05
C SER A 884 12.91 5.84 -16.96
N GLU A 885 12.56 6.18 -15.71
CA GLU A 885 13.38 5.84 -14.54
C GLU A 885 12.89 4.52 -13.92
N VAL A 886 13.80 3.63 -13.54
CA VAL A 886 13.54 2.38 -12.82
C VAL A 886 14.30 2.40 -11.49
N ILE A 887 13.57 2.38 -10.38
CA ILE A 887 14.14 2.33 -9.03
C ILE A 887 13.80 1.00 -8.37
N ILE A 888 14.82 0.19 -8.09
CA ILE A 888 14.66 -1.09 -7.40
C ILE A 888 14.81 -0.85 -5.89
N CYS A 889 13.72 -0.98 -5.14
CA CYS A 889 13.71 -0.86 -3.68
C CYS A 889 13.75 -2.26 -3.05
N LEU A 890 14.90 -2.62 -2.47
CA LEU A 890 15.13 -3.91 -1.83
C LEU A 890 14.97 -3.77 -0.31
N ASP A 891 13.98 -4.47 0.23
CA ASP A 891 13.73 -4.55 1.67
C ASP A 891 14.84 -5.36 2.36
N CYS A 892 15.57 -4.69 3.24
CA CYS A 892 16.68 -5.20 4.04
C CYS A 892 16.35 -5.19 5.54
N SER A 893 15.06 -5.13 5.89
CA SER A 893 14.58 -5.26 7.27
C SER A 893 14.84 -6.65 7.84
N ASN A 894 14.76 -6.76 9.17
CA ASN A 894 15.01 -8.00 9.89
C ASN A 894 13.97 -9.09 9.56
N SER A 895 12.75 -8.73 9.13
CA SER A 895 11.72 -9.71 8.76
C SER A 895 12.05 -10.49 7.48
N MET A 896 12.99 -9.98 6.68
CA MET A 896 13.43 -10.60 5.44
C MET A 896 14.44 -11.74 5.66
N GLU A 897 14.91 -11.96 6.91
CA GLU A 897 15.96 -12.92 7.24
C GLU A 897 15.73 -14.34 6.68
N GLY A 898 16.84 -15.01 6.33
CA GLY A 898 16.84 -16.38 5.81
C GLY A 898 16.69 -16.46 4.29
N GLU A 899 16.04 -17.53 3.81
CA GLU A 899 15.91 -17.82 2.37
C GLU A 899 15.13 -16.75 1.60
N THR A 900 14.23 -16.03 2.27
CA THR A 900 13.41 -14.96 1.65
C THR A 900 14.27 -13.86 1.07
N PHE A 901 15.30 -13.40 1.80
CA PHE A 901 16.18 -12.34 1.33
C PHE A 901 17.04 -12.78 0.14
N LEU A 902 17.47 -14.04 0.10
CA LEU A 902 18.19 -14.58 -1.05
C LEU A 902 17.31 -14.54 -2.32
N GLN A 903 16.04 -14.90 -2.19
CA GLN A 903 15.05 -14.83 -3.27
C GLN A 903 14.80 -13.38 -3.71
N ALA A 904 14.71 -12.45 -2.76
CA ALA A 904 14.58 -11.02 -3.03
C ALA A 904 15.76 -10.49 -3.88
N LYS A 905 17.00 -10.88 -3.55
CA LYS A 905 18.19 -10.56 -4.36
C LYS A 905 18.11 -11.14 -5.77
N GLN A 906 17.68 -12.40 -5.92
CA GLN A 906 17.55 -13.03 -7.23
C GLN A 906 16.55 -12.28 -8.13
N ILE A 907 15.41 -11.85 -7.58
CA ILE A 907 14.43 -11.03 -8.29
C ILE A 907 15.05 -9.70 -8.69
N ALA A 908 15.68 -8.98 -7.75
CA ALA A 908 16.33 -7.70 -8.02
C ALA A 908 17.40 -7.77 -9.12
N LEU A 909 18.23 -8.82 -9.11
CA LEU A 909 19.28 -9.04 -10.11
C LEU A 909 18.68 -9.35 -11.49
N HIS A 910 17.61 -10.13 -11.56
CA HIS A 910 16.98 -10.43 -12.83
C HIS A 910 16.23 -9.22 -13.40
N THR A 911 15.52 -8.47 -12.55
CA THR A 911 14.95 -7.16 -12.90
C THR A 911 16.03 -6.25 -13.52
N LEU A 912 17.20 -6.14 -12.88
CA LEU A 912 18.32 -5.35 -13.39
C LEU A 912 18.79 -5.82 -14.78
N SER A 913 18.75 -7.12 -15.06
CA SER A 913 19.11 -7.66 -16.38
C SER A 913 18.10 -7.34 -17.50
N CYS A 914 16.86 -7.01 -17.13
CA CYS A 914 15.78 -6.65 -18.05
C CYS A 914 15.68 -5.15 -18.34
N VAL A 915 16.45 -4.30 -17.65
CA VAL A 915 16.44 -2.85 -17.87
C VAL A 915 17.09 -2.51 -19.22
N GLY A 916 16.42 -1.67 -20.01
CA GLY A 916 16.93 -1.14 -21.27
C GLY A 916 18.16 -0.23 -21.11
N LYS A 917 18.94 -0.06 -22.18
CA LYS A 917 20.22 0.68 -22.16
C LYS A 917 20.07 2.19 -21.92
N GLU A 918 18.96 2.78 -22.36
CA GLU A 918 18.69 4.22 -22.23
C GLU A 918 17.90 4.58 -20.96
N GLN A 919 17.37 3.57 -20.26
CA GLN A 919 16.64 3.78 -19.00
C GLN A 919 17.60 4.19 -17.89
N LYS A 920 17.13 5.09 -17.02
CA LYS A 920 17.87 5.50 -15.83
C LYS A 920 17.56 4.56 -14.68
N VAL A 921 18.57 4.02 -14.04
CA VAL A 921 18.42 3.04 -12.94
C VAL A 921 18.93 3.60 -11.62
N ASN A 922 18.25 3.26 -10.53
CA ASN A 922 18.82 3.34 -9.19
C ASN A 922 18.43 2.09 -8.37
N VAL A 923 19.23 1.76 -7.36
CA VAL A 923 18.92 0.68 -6.41
C VAL A 923 18.96 1.27 -5.00
N ILE A 924 17.91 1.03 -4.23
CA ILE A 924 17.78 1.51 -2.84
C ILE A 924 17.60 0.31 -1.93
N LYS A 925 18.49 0.16 -0.95
CA LYS A 925 18.30 -0.77 0.18
C LYS A 925 17.59 -0.01 1.28
N PHE A 926 16.54 -0.57 1.87
CA PHE A 926 15.82 0.12 2.94
C PHE A 926 15.48 -0.82 4.10
N GLY A 927 15.28 -0.22 5.27
CA GLY A 927 14.83 -0.83 6.51
C GLY A 927 14.29 0.30 7.40
N THR A 928 14.83 0.49 8.61
CA THR A 928 14.60 1.68 9.42
C THR A 928 15.15 2.95 8.76
N GLY A 929 16.25 2.81 8.01
CA GLY A 929 16.81 3.86 7.15
C GLY A 929 16.82 3.42 5.70
N TYR A 930 17.51 4.16 4.84
CA TYR A 930 17.74 3.72 3.46
C TYR A 930 19.14 4.11 2.97
N LYS A 931 19.66 3.35 2.01
CA LYS A 931 20.92 3.62 1.33
C LYS A 931 20.71 3.49 -0.17
N GLU A 932 21.06 4.54 -0.90
CA GLU A 932 20.96 4.59 -2.36
C GLU A 932 22.30 4.16 -2.99
N LEU A 933 22.24 3.52 -4.15
CA LEU A 933 23.42 3.24 -4.97
C LEU A 933 23.97 4.52 -5.60
N PHE A 934 23.07 5.30 -6.21
CA PHE A 934 23.38 6.59 -6.80
C PHE A 934 22.54 7.66 -6.12
N SER A 935 23.08 8.88 -6.00
CA SER A 935 22.33 10.01 -5.42
C SER A 935 21.10 10.41 -6.24
N TYR A 936 21.00 9.96 -7.49
CA TYR A 936 19.85 10.09 -8.38
C TYR A 936 19.93 9.00 -9.47
N PRO A 937 18.83 8.66 -10.16
CA PRO A 937 18.84 7.65 -11.23
C PRO A 937 19.79 8.01 -12.38
N LYS A 938 20.67 7.07 -12.76
CA LYS A 938 21.68 7.25 -13.82
C LYS A 938 21.54 6.19 -14.90
N CYS A 939 21.86 6.51 -16.16
CA CYS A 939 22.00 5.51 -17.22
C CYS A 939 23.25 4.67 -16.94
N ILE A 940 23.09 3.34 -16.92
CA ILE A 940 24.20 2.43 -16.60
C ILE A 940 24.77 1.82 -17.88
N THR A 941 26.09 1.90 -18.05
CA THR A 941 26.80 1.24 -19.16
C THR A 941 27.17 -0.21 -18.83
N SER A 942 27.20 -0.56 -17.54
CA SER A 942 27.51 -1.89 -17.02
C SER A 942 26.70 -2.20 -15.77
N ASN A 943 26.22 -3.44 -15.67
CA ASN A 943 25.47 -3.93 -14.52
C ASN A 943 26.36 -4.33 -13.33
N LYS A 944 27.70 -4.19 -13.45
CA LYS A 944 28.64 -4.62 -12.40
C LYS A 944 28.41 -3.88 -11.07
N THR A 945 28.42 -2.56 -11.06
CA THR A 945 28.28 -1.76 -9.83
C THR A 945 26.93 -1.96 -9.14
N PRO A 946 25.78 -1.93 -9.85
CA PRO A 946 24.49 -2.24 -9.20
C PRO A 946 24.40 -3.70 -8.72
N THR A 947 25.00 -4.65 -9.43
CA THR A 947 25.05 -6.06 -9.00
C THR A 947 25.82 -6.20 -7.69
N GLU A 948 27.02 -5.63 -7.58
CA GLU A 948 27.82 -5.63 -6.35
C GLU A 948 27.07 -4.97 -5.17
N PHE A 949 26.33 -3.90 -5.47
CA PHE A 949 25.48 -3.25 -4.47
C PHE A 949 24.35 -4.17 -4.00
N ILE A 950 23.60 -4.83 -4.88
CA ILE A 950 22.54 -5.78 -4.49
C ILE A 950 23.13 -6.95 -3.70
N MET A 951 24.27 -7.49 -4.15
CA MET A 951 24.92 -8.64 -3.52
C MET A 951 25.40 -8.33 -2.10
N SER A 952 25.92 -7.13 -1.86
CA SER A 952 26.35 -6.65 -0.53
C SER A 952 25.21 -6.30 0.42
N ALA A 953 23.94 -6.39 0.01
CA ALA A 953 22.82 -6.15 0.92
C ALA A 953 22.73 -7.26 1.99
N THR A 954 22.30 -6.91 3.20
CA THR A 954 22.04 -7.84 4.32
C THR A 954 20.71 -7.46 4.99
N PRO A 955 19.92 -8.42 5.51
CA PRO A 955 18.63 -8.16 6.13
C PRO A 955 18.82 -7.68 7.59
N THR A 956 19.60 -6.62 7.78
CA THR A 956 20.06 -6.13 9.09
C THR A 956 19.74 -4.65 9.30
N MET A 957 18.86 -4.07 8.47
CA MET A 957 18.53 -2.65 8.51
C MET A 957 17.37 -2.33 9.47
N GLY A 958 16.99 -3.24 10.38
CA GLY A 958 15.99 -2.99 11.42
C GLY A 958 14.54 -3.18 10.94
N ASN A 959 13.71 -2.18 11.17
CA ASN A 959 12.28 -2.16 10.79
C ASN A 959 12.08 -1.99 9.28
N THR A 960 10.82 -1.85 8.84
CA THR A 960 10.44 -1.70 7.43
C THR A 960 9.82 -0.32 7.15
N ASP A 961 10.60 0.77 7.28
CA ASP A 961 10.16 2.17 7.14
C ASP A 961 10.16 2.65 5.68
N PHE A 962 9.41 1.98 4.79
CA PHE A 962 9.37 2.32 3.37
C PHE A 962 8.88 3.75 3.07
N TRP A 963 8.05 4.32 3.96
CA TRP A 963 7.57 5.70 3.85
C TRP A 963 8.71 6.73 3.77
N LYS A 964 9.87 6.49 4.40
CA LYS A 964 11.03 7.39 4.34
C LYS A 964 11.60 7.48 2.93
N THR A 965 11.79 6.32 2.30
CA THR A 965 12.23 6.22 0.90
C THR A 965 11.22 6.88 -0.04
N LEU A 966 9.92 6.64 0.15
CA LEU A 966 8.88 7.27 -0.67
C LEU A 966 8.80 8.78 -0.48
N ARG A 967 8.94 9.28 0.75
CA ARG A 967 8.91 10.72 1.05
C ARG A 967 9.99 11.44 0.25
N TYR A 968 11.22 10.96 0.36
CA TYR A 968 12.36 11.44 -0.41
C TYR A 968 12.08 11.44 -1.93
N LEU A 969 11.64 10.30 -2.48
CA LEU A 969 11.34 10.18 -3.91
C LEU A 969 10.17 11.09 -4.36
N SER A 970 9.20 11.36 -3.48
CA SER A 970 8.06 12.24 -3.76
C SER A 970 8.43 13.73 -3.80
N LEU A 971 9.52 14.11 -3.13
CA LEU A 971 10.04 15.48 -3.14
C LEU A 971 10.91 15.72 -4.37
N LEU A 972 11.68 14.71 -4.79
CA LEU A 972 12.51 14.74 -6.00
C LEU A 972 11.80 14.11 -7.20
N CYS A 973 10.66 14.67 -7.61
CA CYS A 973 9.89 14.21 -8.76
C CYS A 973 10.71 14.30 -10.07
N PRO A 974 10.62 13.33 -10.98
CA PRO A 974 11.26 13.44 -12.29
C PRO A 974 10.63 14.58 -13.13
N SER A 975 11.45 15.31 -13.89
CA SER A 975 11.02 16.53 -14.62
C SER A 975 10.35 16.24 -15.97
N HIS A 976 10.76 15.18 -16.67
CA HIS A 976 10.35 14.92 -18.07
C HIS A 976 9.97 13.47 -18.37
N VAL A 977 10.07 12.57 -17.38
CA VAL A 977 9.93 11.12 -17.58
C VAL A 977 9.15 10.49 -16.43
N LEU A 978 8.47 9.37 -16.68
CA LEU A 978 7.83 8.60 -15.62
C LEU A 978 8.87 7.82 -14.81
N ARG A 979 8.69 7.81 -13.49
CA ARG A 979 9.46 6.95 -12.58
C ARG A 979 8.67 5.70 -12.23
N ASN A 980 9.30 4.54 -12.35
CA ASN A 980 8.75 3.26 -11.94
C ASN A 980 9.55 2.72 -10.75
N ILE A 981 8.90 2.57 -9.60
CA ILE A 981 9.48 1.95 -8.41
C ILE A 981 9.09 0.47 -8.40
N LEU A 982 10.06 -0.43 -8.23
CA LEU A 982 9.82 -1.85 -7.94
C LEU A 982 10.18 -2.13 -6.49
N LEU A 983 9.18 -2.33 -5.65
CA LEU A 983 9.33 -2.68 -4.23
C LEU A 983 9.41 -4.20 -4.07
N ILE A 984 10.52 -4.72 -3.57
CA ILE A 984 10.70 -6.15 -3.25
C ILE A 984 10.72 -6.30 -1.73
N SER A 985 9.65 -6.85 -1.15
CA SER A 985 9.42 -6.88 0.31
C SER A 985 8.47 -8.02 0.69
N ASP A 986 8.48 -8.38 1.98
CA ASP A 986 7.47 -9.25 2.59
C ASP A 986 6.19 -8.48 3.00
N GLY A 987 6.18 -7.15 2.93
CA GLY A 987 5.01 -6.30 3.14
C GLY A 987 4.69 -5.92 4.60
N HIS A 988 5.59 -6.19 5.57
CA HIS A 988 5.39 -5.80 6.97
C HIS A 988 5.78 -4.34 7.25
N LEU A 989 5.12 -3.41 6.54
CA LEU A 989 5.48 -2.00 6.54
C LEU A 989 5.09 -1.26 7.82
N GLN A 990 5.93 -0.30 8.22
CA GLN A 990 5.61 0.66 9.28
C GLN A 990 4.85 1.87 8.71
N ASN A 991 3.92 2.42 9.51
CA ASN A 991 3.14 3.61 9.18
C ASN A 991 2.42 3.50 7.81
N GLU A 992 1.57 2.48 7.67
CA GLU A 992 0.85 2.17 6.42
C GLU A 992 0.03 3.37 5.89
N SER A 993 -0.60 4.14 6.79
CA SER A 993 -1.41 5.32 6.43
C SER A 993 -0.59 6.40 5.72
N LEU A 994 0.58 6.75 6.29
CA LEU A 994 1.47 7.75 5.68
C LEU A 994 2.04 7.22 4.37
N THR A 995 2.45 5.96 4.34
CA THR A 995 2.95 5.28 3.13
C THR A 995 1.92 5.40 2.00
N LEU A 996 0.66 5.04 2.26
CA LEU A 996 -0.42 5.13 1.28
C LEU A 996 -0.71 6.57 0.82
N GLN A 997 -0.65 7.54 1.74
CA GLN A 997 -0.82 8.95 1.40
C GLN A 997 0.30 9.45 0.46
N LEU A 998 1.55 9.08 0.73
CA LEU A 998 2.70 9.42 -0.11
C LEU A 998 2.61 8.79 -1.50
N VAL A 999 2.20 7.52 -1.58
CA VAL A 999 1.96 6.83 -2.85
C VAL A 999 0.92 7.58 -3.67
N ARG A 1000 -0.25 7.88 -3.10
CA ARG A 1000 -1.33 8.60 -3.80
C ARG A 1000 -0.90 9.98 -4.29
N ARG A 1001 -0.11 10.72 -3.50
CA ARG A 1001 0.41 12.05 -3.88
C ARG A 1001 1.40 11.97 -5.05
N SER A 1002 2.07 10.83 -5.23
CA SER A 1002 3.17 10.66 -6.18
C SER A 1002 2.74 10.08 -7.54
N VAL A 1003 1.50 9.59 -7.67
CA VAL A 1003 0.96 8.96 -8.89
C VAL A 1003 1.23 9.74 -10.19
N PRO A 1004 1.08 11.09 -10.24
CA PRO A 1004 1.23 11.82 -11.50
C PRO A 1004 2.62 11.69 -12.15
N HIS A 1005 3.65 11.35 -11.36
CA HIS A 1005 5.03 11.25 -11.83
C HIS A 1005 5.72 9.93 -11.44
N THR A 1006 5.06 9.08 -10.65
CA THR A 1006 5.67 7.87 -10.10
C THR A 1006 4.68 6.74 -9.97
N ARG A 1007 5.01 5.60 -10.60
CA ARG A 1007 4.29 4.34 -10.50
C ARG A 1007 4.97 3.39 -9.53
N LEU A 1008 4.19 2.63 -8.76
CA LEU A 1008 4.70 1.69 -7.75
C LEU A 1008 4.27 0.26 -8.08
N PHE A 1009 5.24 -0.57 -8.44
CA PHE A 1009 5.10 -2.02 -8.61
C PHE A 1009 5.64 -2.70 -7.35
N SER A 1010 5.05 -3.82 -6.97
CA SER A 1010 5.48 -4.56 -5.78
C SER A 1010 5.60 -6.05 -6.05
N CYS A 1011 6.60 -6.65 -5.41
CA CYS A 1011 6.95 -8.06 -5.46
C CYS A 1011 6.89 -8.62 -4.04
N GLY A 1012 5.89 -9.44 -3.78
CA GLY A 1012 5.78 -10.15 -2.50
C GLY A 1012 6.71 -11.35 -2.47
N VAL A 1013 7.68 -11.34 -1.55
CA VAL A 1013 8.63 -12.42 -1.30
C VAL A 1013 8.42 -12.93 0.13
N SER A 1014 8.04 -14.19 0.28
CA SER A 1014 7.80 -14.93 1.55
C SER A 1014 6.44 -15.66 1.53
N SER A 1015 6.36 -16.80 2.20
CA SER A 1015 5.10 -17.49 2.47
C SER A 1015 4.17 -16.70 3.41
N THR A 1016 4.75 -15.88 4.30
CA THR A 1016 4.05 -15.05 5.29
C THR A 1016 3.83 -13.61 4.82
N ALA A 1017 4.14 -13.30 3.55
CA ALA A 1017 4.07 -11.93 3.06
C ALA A 1017 2.67 -11.31 3.21
N ASN A 1018 2.61 -10.04 3.65
CA ASN A 1018 1.38 -9.25 3.70
C ASN A 1018 0.97 -8.79 2.28
N ARG A 1019 0.40 -9.73 1.54
CA ARG A 1019 -0.04 -9.53 0.14
C ARG A 1019 -1.12 -8.45 0.01
N HIS A 1020 -1.90 -8.21 1.07
CA HIS A 1020 -2.94 -7.19 1.05
C HIS A 1020 -2.33 -5.80 0.96
N VAL A 1021 -1.35 -5.49 1.81
CA VAL A 1021 -0.68 -4.17 1.83
C VAL A 1021 0.07 -3.92 0.51
N LEU A 1022 0.86 -4.89 0.05
CA LEU A 1022 1.62 -4.75 -1.20
C LEU A 1022 0.70 -4.54 -2.41
N ARG A 1023 -0.39 -5.32 -2.51
CA ARG A 1023 -1.40 -5.13 -3.55
C ARG A 1023 -2.06 -3.77 -3.49
N THR A 1024 -2.41 -3.30 -2.30
CA THR A 1024 -3.02 -2.00 -2.07
C THR A 1024 -2.09 -0.86 -2.49
N LEU A 1025 -0.81 -0.94 -2.13
CA LEU A 1025 0.21 0.03 -2.54
C LEU A 1025 0.37 0.11 -4.06
N SER A 1026 0.48 -1.04 -4.73
CA SER A 1026 0.61 -1.04 -6.18
C SER A 1026 -0.64 -0.52 -6.87
N HIS A 1027 -1.83 -0.87 -6.38
CA HIS A 1027 -3.08 -0.37 -6.92
C HIS A 1027 -3.17 1.16 -6.82
N TYR A 1028 -2.93 1.73 -5.62
CA TYR A 1028 -2.94 3.19 -5.44
C TYR A 1028 -1.77 3.90 -6.13
N GLY A 1029 -0.67 3.18 -6.39
CA GLY A 1029 0.49 3.70 -7.09
C GLY A 1029 0.46 3.47 -8.59
N ALA A 1030 -0.70 3.22 -9.22
CA ALA A 1030 -0.84 2.99 -10.66
C ALA A 1030 0.08 1.88 -11.24
N GLY A 1031 0.44 0.89 -10.41
CA GLY A 1031 1.25 -0.27 -10.78
C GLY A 1031 0.53 -1.60 -10.53
N VAL A 1032 1.30 -2.70 -10.52
CA VAL A 1032 0.81 -4.08 -10.32
C VAL A 1032 1.61 -4.78 -9.23
N PHE A 1033 0.92 -5.60 -8.45
CA PHE A 1033 1.50 -6.50 -7.46
C PHE A 1033 1.67 -7.90 -8.04
N GLU A 1034 2.86 -8.46 -7.88
CA GLU A 1034 3.20 -9.84 -8.22
C GLU A 1034 3.66 -10.60 -6.96
N TYR A 1035 3.27 -11.87 -6.87
CA TYR A 1035 3.65 -12.73 -5.74
C TYR A 1035 4.60 -13.83 -6.21
N PHE A 1036 5.79 -13.87 -5.61
CA PHE A 1036 6.83 -14.84 -5.93
C PHE A 1036 6.76 -16.00 -4.93
N ASN A 1037 5.96 -17.00 -5.26
CA ASN A 1037 5.80 -18.18 -4.42
C ASN A 1037 7.03 -19.07 -4.55
N SER A 1038 7.68 -19.38 -3.42
CA SER A 1038 8.87 -20.26 -3.36
C SER A 1038 8.62 -21.67 -3.88
N LYS A 1039 7.35 -22.09 -3.93
CA LYS A 1039 6.95 -23.37 -4.53
C LYS A 1039 7.00 -23.29 -6.06
N SER A 1040 6.53 -22.23 -6.70
CA SER A 1040 6.41 -22.12 -8.16
C SER A 1040 7.56 -21.35 -8.82
N LYS A 1041 8.83 -21.70 -8.53
CA LYS A 1041 10.00 -20.94 -9.02
C LYS A 1041 10.17 -20.89 -10.55
N HIS A 1042 9.60 -21.86 -11.27
CA HIS A 1042 9.71 -21.94 -12.73
C HIS A 1042 8.96 -20.80 -13.46
N SER A 1043 7.95 -20.18 -12.83
CA SER A 1043 7.21 -19.04 -13.41
C SER A 1043 7.89 -17.69 -13.18
N TRP A 1044 8.86 -17.63 -12.27
CA TRP A 1044 9.41 -16.36 -11.78
C TRP A 1044 10.03 -15.52 -12.88
N LYS A 1045 10.78 -16.15 -13.80
CA LYS A 1045 11.37 -15.47 -14.95
C LYS A 1045 10.29 -14.74 -15.77
N LYS A 1046 9.24 -15.46 -16.16
CA LYS A 1046 8.12 -14.91 -16.94
C LYS A 1046 7.37 -13.82 -16.16
N GLN A 1047 7.20 -13.97 -14.84
CA GLN A 1047 6.57 -12.94 -14.00
C GLN A 1047 7.39 -11.65 -13.94
N ILE A 1048 8.72 -11.76 -13.79
CA ILE A 1048 9.63 -10.60 -13.78
C ILE A 1048 9.63 -9.92 -15.15
N GLU A 1049 9.76 -10.67 -16.23
CA GLU A 1049 9.70 -10.15 -17.60
C GLU A 1049 8.36 -9.45 -17.89
N ALA A 1050 7.25 -10.02 -17.44
CA ALA A 1050 5.93 -9.39 -17.55
C ALA A 1050 5.85 -8.08 -16.74
N GLN A 1051 6.35 -8.06 -15.50
CA GLN A 1051 6.34 -6.86 -14.66
C GLN A 1051 7.23 -5.74 -15.25
N MET A 1052 8.36 -6.11 -15.84
CA MET A 1052 9.22 -5.17 -16.58
C MET A 1052 8.55 -4.66 -17.86
N GLY A 1053 7.85 -5.52 -18.60
CA GLY A 1053 7.04 -5.12 -19.75
C GLY A 1053 5.99 -4.06 -19.39
N ARG A 1054 5.31 -4.22 -18.24
CA ARG A 1054 4.36 -3.23 -17.70
C ARG A 1054 5.04 -1.91 -17.32
N MET A 1055 6.22 -1.95 -16.70
CA MET A 1055 6.98 -0.75 -16.33
C MET A 1055 7.41 0.06 -17.57
N SER A 1056 7.63 -0.61 -18.70
CA SER A 1056 7.98 0.02 -19.98
C SER A 1056 6.76 0.42 -20.82
N SER A 1057 5.55 -0.02 -20.48
CA SER A 1057 4.33 0.34 -21.22
C SER A 1057 3.57 1.50 -20.53
N PRO A 1058 2.73 2.25 -21.27
CA PRO A 1058 1.75 3.13 -20.65
C PRO A 1058 0.77 2.33 -19.78
N SER A 1059 0.17 3.01 -18.81
CA SER A 1059 -0.80 2.43 -17.87
C SER A 1059 -2.18 3.09 -18.04
N CYS A 1060 -3.21 2.26 -18.03
CA CYS A 1060 -4.60 2.64 -17.83
C CYS A 1060 -4.96 2.35 -16.37
N HIS A 1061 -5.01 3.37 -15.52
CA HIS A 1061 -5.17 3.23 -14.07
C HIS A 1061 -6.40 3.99 -13.57
N SER A 1062 -6.67 3.88 -12.26
CA SER A 1062 -7.87 4.45 -11.62
C SER A 1062 -9.17 4.02 -12.31
N VAL A 1063 -9.19 2.78 -12.81
CA VAL A 1063 -10.31 2.25 -13.57
C VAL A 1063 -11.51 2.07 -12.63
N SER A 1064 -12.66 2.60 -13.03
CA SER A 1064 -13.91 2.41 -12.31
C SER A 1064 -15.06 2.15 -13.28
N VAL A 1065 -16.04 1.36 -12.82
CA VAL A 1065 -17.21 0.99 -13.60
C VAL A 1065 -18.44 1.52 -12.89
N LYS A 1066 -19.23 2.31 -13.61
CA LYS A 1066 -20.54 2.78 -13.18
C LYS A 1066 -21.61 1.99 -13.91
N TRP A 1067 -22.25 1.06 -13.21
CA TRP A 1067 -23.36 0.28 -13.73
C TRP A 1067 -24.61 1.15 -13.83
N GLN A 1068 -25.29 1.14 -14.98
CA GLN A 1068 -26.55 1.87 -15.13
C GLN A 1068 -27.66 1.12 -14.40
N GLN A 1069 -28.39 1.83 -13.54
CA GLN A 1069 -29.57 1.32 -12.84
C GLN A 1069 -30.79 2.13 -13.28
N LEU A 1070 -31.87 1.46 -13.68
CA LEU A 1070 -33.11 2.12 -14.12
C LEU A 1070 -33.93 2.72 -12.96
N SER A 1071 -33.78 2.19 -11.74
CA SER A 1071 -34.45 2.70 -10.54
C SER A 1071 -33.43 3.31 -9.59
N THR A 1072 -33.73 4.51 -9.08
CA THR A 1072 -32.95 5.19 -8.03
C THR A 1072 -32.98 4.43 -6.70
N ASP A 1073 -33.98 3.57 -6.49
CA ASP A 1073 -34.17 2.75 -5.28
C ASP A 1073 -33.55 1.35 -5.41
N ALA A 1074 -32.86 1.05 -6.53
CA ALA A 1074 -32.22 -0.23 -6.73
C ALA A 1074 -31.05 -0.44 -5.74
N PRO A 1075 -30.83 -1.66 -5.23
CA PRO A 1075 -29.68 -1.94 -4.37
C PRO A 1075 -28.37 -1.70 -5.14
N ALA A 1076 -27.33 -1.24 -4.44
CA ALA A 1076 -26.02 -0.97 -5.04
C ALA A 1076 -25.52 -2.20 -5.83
N PRO A 1077 -24.95 -2.00 -7.04
CA PRO A 1077 -24.47 -3.08 -7.88
C PRO A 1077 -23.35 -3.83 -7.15
N LEU A 1078 -23.45 -5.16 -7.08
CA LEU A 1078 -22.38 -5.98 -6.53
C LEU A 1078 -21.37 -6.27 -7.64
N GLN A 1079 -20.14 -5.83 -7.48
CA GLN A 1079 -19.09 -5.94 -8.50
C GLN A 1079 -17.96 -6.86 -8.04
N ALA A 1080 -17.44 -7.67 -8.98
CA ALA A 1080 -16.19 -8.40 -8.84
C ALA A 1080 -15.29 -8.15 -10.08
N PRO A 1081 -14.02 -7.77 -9.91
CA PRO A 1081 -13.38 -7.43 -8.64
C PRO A 1081 -13.95 -6.12 -8.06
N ALA A 1082 -13.96 -6.00 -6.73
CA ALA A 1082 -14.44 -4.79 -6.04
C ALA A 1082 -13.54 -3.57 -6.34
N GLN A 1083 -12.24 -3.81 -6.52
CA GLN A 1083 -11.27 -2.82 -6.96
C GLN A 1083 -10.65 -3.29 -8.28
N VAL A 1084 -10.66 -2.43 -9.28
CA VAL A 1084 -10.15 -2.73 -10.61
C VAL A 1084 -8.67 -2.36 -10.67
N GLN A 1085 -7.83 -3.29 -11.10
CA GLN A 1085 -6.39 -3.07 -11.21
C GLN A 1085 -6.03 -2.18 -12.40
N SER A 1086 -4.83 -1.60 -12.37
CA SER A 1086 -4.26 -0.89 -13.52
C SER A 1086 -4.00 -1.88 -14.66
N LEU A 1087 -4.30 -1.47 -15.89
CA LEU A 1087 -4.09 -2.26 -17.10
C LEU A 1087 -2.93 -1.71 -17.92
N PHE A 1088 -2.16 -2.63 -18.48
CA PHE A 1088 -1.02 -2.34 -19.32
C PHE A 1088 -1.24 -2.89 -20.74
N HIS A 1089 -0.29 -2.63 -21.64
CA HIS A 1089 -0.41 -3.06 -23.02
C HIS A 1089 -0.63 -4.58 -23.11
N SER A 1090 -1.52 -5.01 -24.01
CA SER A 1090 -1.94 -6.43 -24.19
C SER A 1090 -2.60 -7.09 -22.96
N GLU A 1091 -2.94 -6.34 -21.92
CA GLU A 1091 -3.75 -6.83 -20.82
C GLU A 1091 -5.24 -6.57 -21.05
N ARG A 1092 -6.08 -7.40 -20.44
CA ARG A 1092 -7.52 -7.24 -20.44
C ARG A 1092 -8.06 -7.19 -19.02
N LEU A 1093 -9.25 -6.65 -18.89
CA LEU A 1093 -10.03 -6.60 -17.69
C LEU A 1093 -11.39 -7.26 -17.92
N LEU A 1094 -11.74 -8.19 -17.02
CA LEU A 1094 -13.08 -8.71 -16.87
C LEU A 1094 -13.67 -8.15 -15.56
N VAL A 1095 -14.83 -7.50 -15.67
CA VAL A 1095 -15.58 -7.01 -14.51
C VAL A 1095 -16.97 -7.61 -14.54
N TYR A 1096 -17.31 -8.32 -13.49
CA TYR A 1096 -18.62 -8.91 -13.28
C TYR A 1096 -19.46 -8.00 -12.39
N GLY A 1097 -20.72 -7.78 -12.77
CA GLY A 1097 -21.68 -6.97 -12.02
C GLY A 1097 -22.99 -7.73 -11.84
N LEU A 1098 -23.54 -7.74 -10.63
CA LEU A 1098 -24.90 -8.20 -10.36
C LEU A 1098 -25.80 -6.98 -10.18
N THR A 1099 -26.52 -6.65 -11.24
CA THR A 1099 -27.33 -5.44 -11.33
C THR A 1099 -28.64 -5.76 -12.05
N PRO A 1100 -29.81 -5.52 -11.45
CA PRO A 1100 -31.08 -5.78 -12.12
C PRO A 1100 -31.30 -4.79 -13.29
N HIS A 1101 -31.79 -5.29 -14.42
CA HIS A 1101 -32.13 -4.52 -15.62
C HIS A 1101 -30.97 -3.68 -16.18
N CYS A 1102 -29.74 -4.17 -16.10
CA CYS A 1102 -28.56 -3.43 -16.52
C CYS A 1102 -28.33 -3.61 -18.02
N THR A 1103 -28.56 -2.55 -18.79
CA THR A 1103 -28.35 -2.56 -20.26
C THR A 1103 -27.13 -1.76 -20.70
N GLN A 1104 -26.56 -0.94 -19.81
CA GLN A 1104 -25.35 -0.16 -20.07
C GLN A 1104 -24.47 -0.02 -18.82
N ALA A 1105 -23.19 0.18 -19.04
CA ALA A 1105 -22.21 0.55 -18.01
C ALA A 1105 -21.29 1.64 -18.56
N THR A 1106 -20.80 2.54 -17.70
CA THR A 1106 -19.79 3.54 -18.05
C THR A 1106 -18.47 3.18 -17.41
N LEU A 1107 -17.43 3.05 -18.23
CA LEU A 1107 -16.04 2.87 -17.80
C LEU A 1107 -15.37 4.23 -17.72
N HIS A 1108 -14.71 4.51 -16.59
CA HIS A 1108 -13.85 5.66 -16.39
C HIS A 1108 -12.42 5.17 -16.11
N ALA A 1109 -11.42 5.80 -16.71
CA ALA A 1109 -10.02 5.51 -16.45
C ALA A 1109 -9.12 6.71 -16.73
N LEU A 1110 -7.93 6.71 -16.14
CA LEU A 1110 -6.84 7.63 -16.48
C LEU A 1110 -5.84 6.91 -17.37
N ILE A 1111 -5.51 7.52 -18.52
CA ILE A 1111 -4.44 7.08 -19.40
C ILE A 1111 -3.52 8.29 -19.62
N GLN A 1112 -2.25 8.17 -19.23
CA GLN A 1112 -1.28 9.29 -19.28
C GLN A 1112 -1.82 10.57 -18.62
N GLU A 1113 -2.39 10.45 -17.41
CA GLU A 1113 -3.00 11.57 -16.65
C GLU A 1113 -4.15 12.30 -17.36
N ARG A 1114 -4.74 11.71 -18.40
CA ARG A 1114 -5.97 12.19 -19.05
C ARG A 1114 -7.12 11.27 -18.72
N GLU A 1115 -8.26 11.86 -18.39
CA GLU A 1115 -9.49 11.13 -18.11
C GLU A 1115 -10.14 10.68 -19.42
N TYR A 1116 -10.42 9.38 -19.50
CA TYR A 1116 -11.19 8.75 -20.56
C TYR A 1116 -12.44 8.13 -19.97
N SER A 1117 -13.56 8.34 -20.65
CA SER A 1117 -14.83 7.70 -20.32
C SER A 1117 -15.45 7.07 -21.56
N THR A 1118 -15.93 5.83 -21.46
CA THR A 1118 -16.65 5.15 -22.53
C THR A 1118 -17.91 4.48 -22.01
N VAL A 1119 -18.98 4.51 -22.79
CA VAL A 1119 -20.24 3.85 -22.49
C VAL A 1119 -20.30 2.54 -23.26
N VAL A 1120 -20.59 1.47 -22.54
CA VAL A 1120 -20.75 0.12 -23.08
C VAL A 1120 -22.21 -0.27 -22.94
N SER A 1121 -22.83 -0.72 -24.03
CA SER A 1121 -24.21 -1.21 -24.05
C SER A 1121 -24.26 -2.67 -24.52
N THR A 1122 -25.28 -3.41 -24.06
CA THR A 1122 -25.54 -4.78 -24.55
C THR A 1122 -26.49 -4.77 -25.74
N THR A 1123 -26.25 -5.66 -26.70
CA THR A 1123 -27.21 -6.00 -27.77
C THR A 1123 -28.03 -7.25 -27.40
N GLU A 1124 -29.05 -7.60 -28.19
CA GLU A 1124 -29.81 -8.86 -27.99
C GLU A 1124 -28.94 -10.11 -28.23
N LEU A 1125 -27.93 -10.03 -29.10
CA LEU A 1125 -26.99 -11.14 -29.35
C LEU A 1125 -26.09 -11.44 -28.14
N GLN A 1126 -25.94 -10.47 -27.23
CA GLN A 1126 -25.12 -10.57 -26.02
C GLN A 1126 -25.94 -10.89 -24.76
N LYS A 1127 -27.24 -11.19 -24.93
CA LYS A 1127 -28.14 -11.59 -23.85
C LYS A 1127 -28.28 -13.11 -23.81
N THR A 1128 -27.82 -13.72 -22.73
CA THR A 1128 -27.92 -15.16 -22.46
C THR A 1128 -28.91 -15.43 -21.32
N THR A 1129 -29.25 -16.70 -21.09
CA THR A 1129 -30.13 -17.11 -19.98
C THR A 1129 -29.43 -18.21 -19.17
N GLY A 1130 -29.38 -18.07 -17.84
CA GLY A 1130 -28.78 -19.07 -16.94
C GLY A 1130 -28.95 -18.75 -15.45
N ARG A 1131 -28.71 -19.74 -14.58
CA ARG A 1131 -29.13 -19.69 -13.16
C ARG A 1131 -28.10 -18.94 -12.28
N MET A 1132 -28.58 -18.03 -11.42
CA MET A 1132 -27.76 -17.13 -10.58
C MET A 1132 -28.30 -17.02 -9.12
N LYS A 1133 -27.45 -17.09 -8.09
CA LYS A 1133 -27.86 -16.79 -6.70
C LYS A 1133 -26.78 -15.99 -5.93
N LYS A 1134 -27.22 -15.03 -5.11
CA LYS A 1134 -26.43 -13.94 -4.46
C LYS A 1134 -26.20 -14.21 -2.96
N GLN A 1135 -25.02 -13.83 -2.38
CA GLN A 1135 -24.79 -13.18 -1.03
C GLN A 1135 -23.31 -13.27 -0.52
N THR A 1136 -22.98 -12.86 0.74
CA THR A 1136 -21.61 -12.39 1.21
C THR A 1136 -20.91 -13.12 2.43
N LEU A 1137 -19.60 -13.43 2.27
CA LEU A 1137 -18.43 -13.87 3.12
C LEU A 1137 -18.30 -15.10 4.10
N LYS A 1138 -17.12 -15.75 3.98
CA LYS A 1138 -16.47 -16.96 4.60
C LYS A 1138 -17.28 -18.20 4.95
N SER A 1139 -18.14 -18.19 5.99
CA SER A 1139 -19.17 -19.24 6.14
C SER A 1139 -20.04 -19.29 4.88
N LEU A 1140 -20.08 -18.16 4.18
CA LEU A 1140 -20.68 -18.02 2.89
C LEU A 1140 -19.84 -18.54 1.72
N ILE A 1141 -18.50 -18.61 1.77
CA ILE A 1141 -17.75 -19.29 0.68
C ILE A 1141 -18.14 -20.77 0.67
N ILE A 1142 -18.14 -21.42 1.84
CA ILE A 1142 -18.60 -22.80 1.97
C ILE A 1142 -20.08 -22.91 1.58
N LYS A 1143 -20.95 -22.01 2.05
CA LYS A 1143 -22.38 -22.00 1.68
C LYS A 1143 -22.60 -21.79 0.17
N LEU A 1144 -21.89 -20.85 -0.47
CA LEU A 1144 -21.97 -20.59 -1.92
C LEU A 1144 -21.39 -21.74 -2.72
N SER A 1145 -20.26 -22.28 -2.29
CA SER A 1145 -19.68 -23.49 -2.85
C SER A 1145 -20.69 -24.61 -2.80
N LYS A 1146 -21.43 -24.76 -1.70
CA LYS A 1146 -22.54 -25.72 -1.58
C LYS A 1146 -23.75 -25.40 -2.46
N GLU A 1147 -24.14 -24.14 -2.56
CA GLU A 1147 -25.28 -23.69 -3.37
C GLU A 1147 -25.03 -23.75 -4.89
N ASN A 1148 -23.79 -23.53 -5.31
CA ASN A 1148 -23.38 -23.44 -6.72
C ASN A 1148 -22.48 -24.60 -7.16
N SER A 1149 -22.29 -25.60 -6.28
CA SER A 1149 -21.43 -26.76 -6.54
C SER A 1149 -19.98 -26.43 -6.91
N LEU A 1150 -19.37 -25.42 -6.28
CA LEU A 1150 -18.01 -24.95 -6.59
C LEU A 1150 -16.93 -25.45 -5.62
N ILE A 1151 -15.94 -26.17 -6.13
CA ILE A 1151 -14.72 -26.50 -5.36
C ILE A 1151 -13.96 -25.21 -5.05
N THR A 1152 -13.51 -25.09 -3.80
CA THR A 1152 -12.60 -24.04 -3.33
C THR A 1152 -11.57 -24.65 -2.39
N GLN A 1153 -10.60 -23.88 -1.93
CA GLN A 1153 -9.67 -24.32 -0.88
C GLN A 1153 -10.36 -24.79 0.43
N PHE A 1154 -11.65 -24.50 0.63
CA PHE A 1154 -12.44 -24.87 1.81
C PHE A 1154 -13.51 -25.94 1.55
N THR A 1155 -13.71 -26.38 0.30
CA THR A 1155 -14.81 -27.29 -0.08
C THR A 1155 -14.36 -28.35 -1.06
N SER A 1156 -15.00 -29.51 -0.97
CA SER A 1156 -14.67 -30.70 -1.76
C SER A 1156 -15.92 -31.43 -2.20
N PHE A 1157 -15.89 -32.10 -3.35
CA PHE A 1157 -16.94 -33.03 -3.73
C PHE A 1157 -16.67 -34.40 -3.12
N VAL A 1158 -17.70 -35.03 -2.55
CA VAL A 1158 -17.67 -36.44 -2.16
C VAL A 1158 -18.90 -37.17 -2.69
N ALA A 1159 -18.69 -38.38 -3.23
CA ALA A 1159 -19.75 -39.32 -3.58
C ALA A 1159 -19.46 -40.68 -2.97
N VAL A 1160 -20.49 -41.37 -2.47
CA VAL A 1160 -20.35 -42.69 -1.84
C VAL A 1160 -21.24 -43.69 -2.57
N GLU A 1161 -20.63 -44.76 -3.08
CA GLU A 1161 -21.30 -45.93 -3.61
C GLU A 1161 -21.51 -46.94 -2.47
N LYS A 1162 -22.70 -46.93 -1.86
CA LYS A 1162 -23.06 -47.97 -0.89
C LYS A 1162 -23.17 -49.31 -1.61
N ARG A 1163 -22.50 -50.31 -1.05
CA ARG A 1163 -22.46 -51.69 -1.55
C ARG A 1163 -23.00 -52.61 -0.47
N ASP A 1164 -23.98 -53.43 -0.83
CA ASP A 1164 -24.47 -54.50 0.02
C ASP A 1164 -23.70 -55.79 -0.34
N GLY A 1165 -23.38 -56.63 0.66
CA GLY A 1165 -22.51 -57.81 0.50
C GLY A 1165 -23.00 -58.91 -0.46
N ASN A 1166 -24.14 -58.72 -1.15
CA ASN A 1166 -24.76 -59.65 -2.10
C ASN A 1166 -25.05 -59.03 -3.49
N GLU A 1167 -24.66 -57.78 -3.78
CA GLU A 1167 -24.87 -57.18 -5.11
C GLU A 1167 -23.90 -57.76 -6.15
N SER A 1168 -24.42 -58.32 -7.25
CA SER A 1168 -23.63 -58.70 -8.42
C SER A 1168 -23.16 -57.46 -9.17
N LEU A 1169 -21.85 -57.25 -9.27
CA LEU A 1169 -21.24 -56.14 -10.01
C LEU A 1169 -21.46 -56.34 -11.52
N SER A 1170 -22.14 -55.41 -12.19
CA SER A 1170 -22.21 -55.38 -13.65
C SER A 1170 -20.93 -54.74 -14.21
N PRO A 1171 -20.21 -55.38 -15.14
CA PRO A 1171 -19.04 -54.76 -15.78
C PRO A 1171 -19.41 -53.60 -16.71
N ASP A 1172 -20.69 -53.46 -17.07
CA ASP A 1172 -21.17 -52.46 -18.01
C ASP A 1172 -21.39 -51.09 -17.34
N ILE A 1173 -20.76 -50.06 -17.91
CA ILE A 1173 -21.12 -48.65 -17.71
C ILE A 1173 -22.24 -48.31 -18.72
N PRO A 1174 -23.18 -47.40 -18.42
CA PRO A 1174 -24.01 -46.77 -19.45
C PRO A 1174 -23.19 -46.34 -20.66
N ASN A 1175 -23.76 -46.50 -21.87
CA ASN A 1175 -23.09 -46.23 -23.13
C ASN A 1175 -22.45 -44.82 -23.13
N THR A 1176 -21.11 -44.76 -23.10
CA THR A 1176 -20.35 -43.51 -23.01
C THR A 1176 -20.73 -42.54 -24.13
N LEU A 1177 -20.99 -43.05 -25.34
CA LEU A 1177 -21.40 -42.24 -26.48
C LEU A 1177 -22.78 -41.60 -26.28
N GLU A 1178 -23.71 -42.28 -25.60
CA GLU A 1178 -25.02 -41.70 -25.27
C GLU A 1178 -24.91 -40.61 -24.20
N LEU A 1179 -24.03 -40.78 -23.21
CA LEU A 1179 -23.77 -39.76 -22.19
C LEU A 1179 -23.11 -38.52 -22.80
N ILE A 1180 -22.16 -38.71 -23.73
CA ILE A 1180 -21.53 -37.63 -24.48
C ILE A 1180 -22.55 -36.93 -25.39
N ALA A 1181 -23.46 -37.68 -26.02
CA ALA A 1181 -24.49 -37.13 -26.91
C ALA A 1181 -25.56 -36.30 -26.18
N LYS A 1182 -25.76 -36.51 -24.87
CA LYS A 1182 -26.63 -35.66 -24.05
C LYS A 1182 -26.08 -34.25 -23.85
N GLU A 1183 -24.76 -34.07 -23.94
CA GLU A 1183 -24.10 -32.76 -23.93
C GLU A 1183 -24.05 -32.21 -25.36
N ASP A 1184 -25.22 -31.85 -25.91
CA ASP A 1184 -25.30 -31.24 -27.23
C ASP A 1184 -24.78 -29.81 -27.20
N ILE A 1185 -23.73 -29.58 -27.99
CA ILE A 1185 -23.09 -28.27 -28.14
C ILE A 1185 -23.18 -27.75 -29.58
N ASP A 1186 -23.69 -28.54 -30.53
CA ASP A 1186 -23.77 -28.13 -31.93
C ASP A 1186 -25.02 -27.27 -32.15
N PHE A 1187 -24.87 -25.96 -31.96
CA PHE A 1187 -25.92 -24.99 -32.28
C PHE A 1187 -25.98 -24.62 -33.78
N LEU A 1188 -25.12 -25.22 -34.63
CA LEU A 1188 -25.10 -25.04 -36.10
C LEU A 1188 -25.42 -26.36 -36.84
N PRO A 1189 -26.49 -27.10 -36.49
CA PRO A 1189 -26.79 -28.38 -37.13
C PRO A 1189 -27.17 -28.23 -38.60
N TYR A 1190 -27.55 -27.02 -39.02
CA TYR A 1190 -27.92 -26.67 -40.39
C TYR A 1190 -26.71 -26.40 -41.32
N MET A 1191 -25.48 -26.41 -40.80
CA MET A 1191 -24.26 -26.22 -41.59
C MET A 1191 -23.46 -27.53 -41.71
N SER A 1192 -22.91 -27.81 -42.89
CA SER A 1192 -21.93 -28.89 -43.09
C SER A 1192 -20.53 -28.48 -42.61
N TRP A 1193 -19.68 -29.46 -42.32
CA TRP A 1193 -18.28 -29.19 -42.00
C TRP A 1193 -17.56 -28.60 -43.22
N GLN A 1194 -16.72 -27.60 -43.01
CA GLN A 1194 -15.92 -27.04 -44.09
C GLN A 1194 -15.03 -28.12 -44.74
N GLY A 1195 -15.21 -28.35 -46.04
CA GLY A 1195 -14.46 -29.36 -46.80
C GLY A 1195 -15.25 -30.64 -47.12
N GLU A 1196 -16.40 -30.87 -46.49
CA GLU A 1196 -17.32 -31.95 -46.90
C GLU A 1196 -18.21 -31.45 -48.06
N GLN A 1197 -18.06 -32.04 -49.25
CA GLN A 1197 -19.07 -31.84 -50.30
C GLN A 1197 -20.39 -32.46 -49.83
N PRO A 1198 -21.55 -31.79 -50.03
CA PRO A 1198 -22.84 -32.39 -49.72
C PRO A 1198 -23.03 -33.60 -50.63
N ASP A 1199 -23.08 -34.78 -50.02
CA ASP A 1199 -23.32 -36.04 -50.71
C ASP A 1199 -24.77 -36.03 -51.25
N ALA A 1200 -24.92 -35.72 -52.53
CA ALA A 1200 -26.20 -35.56 -53.22
C ALA A 1200 -26.93 -36.90 -53.47
N SER A 1201 -26.75 -37.89 -52.60
CA SER A 1201 -27.27 -39.25 -52.76
C SER A 1201 -28.30 -39.67 -51.70
N ARG A 1202 -28.75 -38.74 -50.85
CA ARG A 1202 -29.94 -38.91 -49.99
C ARG A 1202 -30.84 -37.67 -49.99
N MET A 1203 -31.54 -37.45 -51.10
CA MET A 1203 -32.84 -36.78 -51.15
C MET A 1203 -33.80 -37.59 -52.02
#